data_AF-A0A2T0QJK6-F1
#
_entry.id   AF-A0A2T0QJK6-F1
#
_cell.length_a   1.000
_cell.length_b   1.000
_cell.length_c   1.000
_cell.angle_alpha   90.00
_cell.angle_beta   90.00
_cell.angle_gamma   90.00
#
_symmetry.space_group_name_H-M   'P 1'
#
loop_
_entity.id
_entity.type
_entity.pdbx_description
1 polymer ?
#
loop_
_entity_poly.entity_id
_entity_poly.type
_entity_poly.pdbx_seq_one_letter_code
_entity_poly.pdbx_strand_id
1 'polypeptide(L)'
;MKKQKNRILQTLTLNQLLASDDQSMHALTAKVQGASEHERRELDADRLARREMWTEAIDAYGSLKNPSWRTREKLAWCLFQQGELPRAIAEFSSGPPRQSAIANCVHIYCLLDGRQWVSEELRPRVRQLMVAALSEGEDAPIAAFVILNMLYGETNEDAQDRQVWITRALAAHPRALPVLEAYSRLALACPAVASAEIISLLDDVITPDTDPPFVWLAYRLALRLRSHSADKWLGFLQRRTDALNNGWLTLAVAQEQAVLQNWQAADDLYLDVARGPQVRASVADWTLIAFAARGRLSLALGQGDQAAVRQRAIEFATSMRQLPVEWRYPGSEVMSGAAQPFSIDGAWLSYESRFDLLSYRDRMLDATDEDNSRGFLRLLWAQCERDEDGNFTTSALEQVDLAGQELDDPILCEARFEVAVQRGNWVQAGETLTRFEMFRLPNEALLGELGHAEILDGANKTTVRNFVKGFRAAVQGVVDDAKLRAAHGLYEQVLRPALLRHKLYAEMLELLDEITTRADIDTHFDRGLANDYLGRHDLARLAYWRSAPNLSAGAISNLLRLASIQRDGAEMERLEQLVSQRCASLEGKALEAFEALAREISASRLKLANDPAVIKKSKIATELAQYPDSVLVSGITDLSFGEAAMLISLFRLCGGLDQDLVLEPFASSETPLVPVPHDSQDVFGLMAMGLIAVSPETPDVAFVTHDDAVAYLFNQVRWAVRPETLSIVTDIEQAAASGKWPDHWFAQAPDVVLSFGVDECLEYLMHCAEERGMQAPQGEKTRFTIANVLRSHSVSQAYSLIWTAAAQAVDYLVRSKVPKAQAANSIVGRIQTRSDRAVAEGWAVKRFSRSPKYPRTQMSHTLFDFFLRIGDRGFHESLAEIILPNGSSLLPPADAGGSWLSE
;
A
#
# COMPACT_ATOMS: atom_id res chain seq x y z
N MET A 1 54.24 33.96 61.20
CA MET A 1 54.33 34.12 59.73
C MET A 1 53.73 32.98 58.91
N LYS A 2 54.03 31.68 59.13
CA LYS A 2 53.36 30.56 58.40
C LYS A 2 51.82 30.52 58.55
N LYS A 3 51.27 30.84 59.74
CA LYS A 3 49.81 30.96 59.97
C LYS A 3 49.15 32.20 59.32
N GLN A 4 49.94 33.21 58.92
CA GLN A 4 49.44 34.44 58.30
C GLN A 4 49.49 34.37 56.78
N LYS A 5 50.42 33.58 56.22
CA LYS A 5 50.45 33.21 54.79
C LYS A 5 49.27 32.32 54.39
N ASN A 6 48.84 31.39 55.26
CA ASN A 6 47.65 30.54 55.03
C ASN A 6 46.30 31.28 55.14
N ARG A 7 46.27 32.54 55.61
CA ARG A 7 45.02 33.32 55.69
C ARG A 7 44.79 34.19 54.45
N ILE A 8 45.81 34.35 53.59
CA ILE A 8 45.79 35.21 52.40
C ILE A 8 45.48 34.43 51.11
N LEU A 9 45.65 33.10 51.12
CA LEU A 9 45.31 32.17 50.03
C LEU A 9 44.13 31.28 50.44
N GLN A 10 42.99 31.88 50.80
CA GLN A 10 41.75 31.11 50.94
C GLN A 10 41.03 31.16 49.60
N THR A 11 40.93 30.01 48.91
CA THR A 11 40.07 29.87 47.73
C THR A 11 38.63 30.23 48.08
N LEU A 12 37.91 30.81 47.11
CA LEU A 12 36.54 31.31 47.27
C LEU A 12 35.63 30.22 47.82
N THR A 13 34.75 30.55 48.77
CA THR A 13 33.58 29.70 49.06
C THR A 13 32.61 29.74 47.88
N LEU A 14 31.66 28.79 47.81
CA LEU A 14 30.64 28.80 46.77
C LEU A 14 29.90 30.16 46.71
N ASN A 15 29.55 30.74 47.86
CA ASN A 15 28.94 32.07 47.95
C ASN A 15 29.79 33.16 47.31
N GLN A 16 31.11 33.13 47.55
CA GLN A 16 32.03 34.12 46.98
C GLN A 16 32.29 33.88 45.49
N LEU A 17 32.20 32.64 45.02
CA LEU A 17 32.27 32.30 43.60
C LEU A 17 31.05 32.87 42.86
N LEU A 18 29.86 32.69 43.43
CA LEU A 18 28.60 33.17 42.86
C LEU A 18 28.46 34.70 42.93
N ALA A 19 29.03 35.36 43.95
CA ALA A 19 28.88 36.80 44.17
C ALA A 19 30.02 37.68 43.63
N SER A 20 31.14 37.11 43.19
CA SER A 20 32.27 37.93 42.72
C SER A 20 32.04 38.44 41.28
N ASP A 21 32.60 39.59 40.94
CA ASP A 21 32.64 40.11 39.57
C ASP A 21 33.97 39.75 38.86
N ASP A 22 34.09 40.00 37.55
CA ASP A 22 35.27 39.61 36.76
C ASP A 22 36.54 40.36 37.19
N GLN A 23 36.39 41.59 37.69
CA GLN A 23 37.50 42.38 38.23
C GLN A 23 38.06 41.78 39.53
N SER A 24 37.20 41.26 40.40
CA SER A 24 37.59 40.58 41.65
C SER A 24 38.39 39.30 41.39
N MET A 25 38.04 38.54 40.36
CA MET A 25 38.78 37.34 39.94
C MET A 25 40.15 37.66 39.35
N HIS A 26 40.26 38.75 38.59
CA HIS A 26 41.55 39.23 38.10
C HIS A 26 42.46 39.69 39.25
N ALA A 27 41.92 40.37 40.27
CA ALA A 27 42.68 40.80 41.44
C ALA A 27 43.18 39.61 42.30
N LEU A 28 42.39 38.54 42.40
CA LEU A 28 42.80 37.28 43.03
C LEU A 28 43.94 36.61 42.25
N THR A 29 43.86 36.61 40.92
CA THR A 29 44.88 36.04 40.03
C THR A 29 46.25 36.72 40.19
N ALA A 30 46.28 38.04 40.40
CA ALA A 30 47.53 38.79 40.60
C ALA A 30 48.28 38.38 41.90
N LYS A 31 47.57 37.84 42.90
CA LYS A 31 48.16 37.35 44.16
C LYS A 31 48.71 35.91 44.09
N VAL A 32 48.52 35.21 42.96
CA VAL A 32 48.81 33.76 42.78
C VAL A 32 50.27 33.46 42.41
N GLN A 33 51.13 34.46 42.25
CA GLN A 33 52.56 34.25 41.95
C GLN A 33 53.29 33.39 43.01
N GLY A 34 52.76 33.29 44.23
CA GLY A 34 53.25 32.39 45.30
C GLY A 34 52.35 31.20 45.65
N ALA A 35 51.27 30.95 44.89
CA ALA A 35 50.34 29.86 45.17
C ALA A 35 50.89 28.50 44.69
N SER A 36 50.49 27.44 45.37
CA SER A 36 50.75 26.06 45.00
C SER A 36 50.07 25.71 43.67
N GLU A 37 50.57 24.66 42.99
CA GLU A 37 49.98 24.15 41.76
C GLU A 37 48.52 23.71 41.95
N HIS A 38 48.18 23.23 43.14
CA HIS A 38 46.81 22.84 43.50
C HIS A 38 45.85 24.05 43.51
N GLU A 39 46.24 25.15 44.15
CA GLU A 39 45.43 26.38 44.22
C GLU A 39 45.24 27.03 42.84
N ARG A 40 46.24 26.91 41.96
CA ARG A 40 46.13 27.40 40.58
C ARG A 40 45.08 26.62 39.78
N ARG A 41 45.12 25.29 39.88
CA ARG A 41 44.15 24.41 39.20
C ARG A 41 42.73 24.59 39.75
N GLU A 42 42.58 24.79 41.05
CA GLU A 42 41.27 25.10 41.65
C GLU A 42 40.72 26.44 41.15
N LEU A 43 41.57 27.48 41.02
CA LEU A 43 41.16 28.77 40.48
C LEU A 43 40.78 28.71 38.98
N ASP A 44 41.46 27.87 38.20
CA ASP A 44 41.10 27.64 36.81
C ASP A 44 39.75 26.91 36.68
N ALA A 45 39.46 25.95 37.57
CA ALA A 45 38.15 25.32 37.67
C ALA A 45 37.04 26.32 38.07
N ASP A 46 37.32 27.23 39.01
CA ASP A 46 36.41 28.33 39.40
C ASP A 46 36.03 29.20 38.18
N ARG A 47 37.00 29.51 37.30
CA ARG A 47 36.74 30.31 36.09
C ARG A 47 35.88 29.58 35.07
N LEU A 48 36.09 28.28 34.89
CA LEU A 48 35.30 27.46 33.98
C LEU A 48 33.85 27.40 34.46
N ALA A 49 33.63 27.14 35.75
CA ALA A 49 32.29 27.12 36.34
C ALA A 49 31.55 28.46 36.14
N ARG A 50 32.25 29.58 36.31
CA ARG A 50 31.64 30.91 36.16
C ARG A 50 31.27 31.29 34.73
N ARG A 51 31.94 30.68 33.74
CA ARG A 51 31.60 30.83 32.31
C ARG A 51 30.54 29.83 31.86
N GLU A 52 29.90 29.14 32.80
CA GLU A 52 28.90 28.09 32.55
C GLU A 52 29.46 26.92 31.71
N MET A 53 30.79 26.75 31.70
CA MET A 53 31.48 25.63 31.06
C MET A 53 31.52 24.45 32.04
N TRP A 54 30.33 23.91 32.31
CA TRP A 54 30.11 22.97 33.42
C TRP A 54 30.91 21.67 33.27
N THR A 55 31.02 21.11 32.06
CA THR A 55 31.76 19.85 31.80
C THR A 55 33.24 20.03 32.15
N GLU A 56 33.83 21.11 31.65
CA GLU A 56 35.25 21.41 31.83
C GLU A 56 35.55 21.77 33.28
N ALA A 57 34.62 22.44 33.96
CA ALA A 57 34.72 22.71 35.39
C ALA A 57 34.68 21.41 36.22
N ILE A 58 33.78 20.48 35.89
CA ILE A 58 33.68 19.16 36.54
C ILE A 58 34.98 18.40 36.38
N ASP A 59 35.53 18.32 35.17
CA ASP A 59 36.81 17.66 34.90
C ASP A 59 37.96 18.32 35.66
N ALA A 60 38.00 19.66 35.65
CA ALA A 60 39.03 20.43 36.32
C ALA A 60 39.00 20.20 37.84
N TYR A 61 37.83 20.28 38.48
CA TYR A 61 37.69 19.96 39.92
C TYR A 61 37.97 18.50 40.23
N GLY A 62 37.49 17.56 39.39
CA GLY A 62 37.70 16.13 39.57
C GLY A 62 39.16 15.70 39.46
N SER A 63 39.98 16.46 38.72
CA SER A 63 41.42 16.20 38.55
C SER A 63 42.28 16.60 39.76
N LEU A 64 41.72 17.33 40.74
CA LEU A 64 42.46 17.82 41.90
C LEU A 64 42.78 16.67 42.87
N LYS A 65 44.05 16.49 43.20
CA LYS A 65 44.47 15.52 44.24
C LYS A 65 44.04 16.01 45.62
N ASN A 66 43.26 15.22 46.35
CA ASN A 66 42.73 15.52 47.68
C ASN A 66 41.93 16.84 47.73
N PRO A 67 40.81 16.94 46.99
CA PRO A 67 40.02 18.16 46.95
C PRO A 67 39.53 18.51 48.35
N SER A 68 39.62 19.81 48.69
CA SER A 68 39.05 20.30 49.94
C SER A 68 37.52 20.13 49.92
N TRP A 69 36.87 20.18 51.08
CA TRP A 69 35.41 20.11 51.12
C TRP A 69 34.74 21.23 50.30
N ARG A 70 35.36 22.42 50.21
CA ARG A 70 34.88 23.55 49.38
C ARG A 70 34.98 23.26 47.89
N THR A 71 36.06 22.59 47.51
CA THR A 71 36.29 22.15 46.14
C THR A 71 35.25 21.10 45.73
N ARG A 72 34.92 20.17 46.64
CA ARG A 72 33.84 19.20 46.43
C ARG A 72 32.46 19.84 46.37
N GLU A 73 32.20 20.87 47.17
CA GLU A 73 30.96 21.66 47.11
C GLU A 73 30.77 22.33 45.74
N LYS A 74 31.84 22.91 45.18
CA LYS A 74 31.83 23.52 43.84
C LYS A 74 31.68 22.48 42.72
N LEU A 75 32.35 21.33 42.85
CA LEU A 75 32.18 20.20 41.95
C LEU A 75 30.72 19.71 41.96
N ALA A 76 30.15 19.55 43.15
CA ALA A 76 28.76 19.14 43.33
C ALA A 76 27.78 20.12 42.66
N TRP A 77 28.03 21.44 42.77
CA TRP A 77 27.25 22.45 42.06
C TRP A 77 27.35 22.33 40.53
N CYS A 78 28.54 22.09 39.99
CA CYS A 78 28.70 21.93 38.54
C CYS A 78 28.00 20.66 38.03
N LEU A 79 28.11 19.55 38.78
CA LEU A 79 27.39 18.30 38.49
C LEU A 79 25.87 18.51 38.51
N PHE A 80 25.38 19.31 39.45
CA PHE A 80 23.97 19.69 39.51
C PHE A 80 23.52 20.45 38.26
N GLN A 81 24.28 21.46 37.81
CA GLN A 81 23.96 22.23 36.60
C GLN A 81 23.97 21.38 35.31
N GLN A 82 24.65 20.24 35.29
CA GLN A 82 24.59 19.26 34.18
C GLN A 82 23.47 18.22 34.29
N GLY A 83 22.66 18.25 35.35
CA GLY A 83 21.64 17.24 35.61
C GLY A 83 22.19 15.92 36.16
N GLU A 84 23.46 15.86 36.60
CA GLU A 84 24.08 14.66 37.18
C GLU A 84 23.76 14.50 38.68
N LEU A 85 22.47 14.47 39.00
CA LEU A 85 21.93 14.57 40.35
C LEU A 85 22.54 13.59 41.38
N PRO A 86 22.67 12.28 41.10
CA PRO A 86 23.21 11.32 42.08
C PRO A 86 24.67 11.61 42.46
N ARG A 87 25.47 12.09 41.50
CA ARG A 87 26.88 12.43 41.73
C ARG A 87 27.00 13.74 42.51
N ALA A 88 26.17 14.74 42.21
CA ALA A 88 26.11 15.97 42.99
C ALA A 88 25.79 15.68 44.47
N ILE A 89 24.79 14.85 44.75
CA ILE A 89 24.39 14.44 46.11
C ILE A 89 25.53 13.73 46.85
N ALA A 90 26.24 12.82 46.18
CA ALA A 90 27.36 12.09 46.77
C ALA A 90 28.50 13.05 47.18
N GLU A 91 28.81 14.03 46.34
CA GLU A 91 29.84 15.03 46.62
C GLU A 91 29.44 15.95 47.78
N PHE A 92 28.20 16.46 47.80
CA PHE A 92 27.67 17.24 48.93
C PHE A 92 27.62 16.42 50.24
N SER A 93 27.30 15.14 50.17
CA SER A 93 27.25 14.23 51.33
C SER A 93 28.61 13.90 51.93
N SER A 94 29.68 14.04 51.14
CA SER A 94 31.04 13.69 51.56
C SER A 94 31.70 14.77 52.45
N GLY A 95 31.10 15.96 52.53
CA GLY A 95 31.57 17.08 53.37
C GLY A 95 31.08 17.02 54.83
N PRO A 96 31.79 17.65 55.78
CA PRO A 96 31.33 17.75 57.16
C PRO A 96 30.01 18.55 57.23
N PRO A 97 28.96 18.06 57.93
CA PRO A 97 27.58 18.56 57.85
C PRO A 97 27.31 19.94 58.48
N ARG A 98 28.32 20.74 58.85
CA ARG A 98 28.18 21.83 59.83
C ARG A 98 28.68 23.23 59.42
N GLN A 99 29.01 23.54 58.16
CA GLN A 99 29.73 24.80 57.89
C GLN A 99 29.35 25.64 56.65
N SER A 100 28.28 25.30 55.91
CA SER A 100 27.70 26.20 54.89
C SER A 100 26.21 25.91 54.75
N ALA A 101 25.36 26.84 55.20
CA ALA A 101 23.92 26.71 55.07
C ALA A 101 23.47 26.72 53.59
N ILE A 102 24.21 27.40 52.71
CA ILE A 102 24.02 27.31 51.25
C ILE A 102 24.39 25.94 50.69
N ALA A 103 25.48 25.30 51.14
CA ALA A 103 25.79 23.91 50.76
C ALA A 103 24.65 22.96 51.13
N ASN A 104 24.09 23.16 52.33
CA ASN A 104 22.94 22.38 52.79
C ASN A 104 21.70 22.67 51.96
N CYS A 105 21.41 23.93 51.61
CA CYS A 105 20.27 24.30 50.76
C CYS A 105 20.40 23.75 49.33
N VAL A 106 21.61 23.80 48.74
CA VAL A 106 21.89 23.25 47.42
C VAL A 106 21.87 21.72 47.44
N HIS A 107 22.42 21.08 48.47
CA HIS A 107 22.32 19.62 48.66
C HIS A 107 20.86 19.18 48.81
N ILE A 108 20.08 19.93 49.56
CA ILE A 108 18.64 19.73 49.67
C ILE A 108 17.96 19.91 48.30
N TYR A 109 18.28 20.95 47.54
CA TYR A 109 17.71 21.17 46.21
C TYR A 109 18.10 20.04 45.23
N CYS A 110 19.35 19.59 45.26
CA CYS A 110 19.85 18.45 44.48
C CYS A 110 19.16 17.13 44.86
N LEU A 111 18.80 16.92 46.12
CA LEU A 111 18.04 15.73 46.50
C LEU A 111 16.62 15.70 45.87
N LEU A 112 16.16 16.84 45.33
CA LEU A 112 14.73 17.09 45.09
C LEU A 112 14.39 17.54 43.66
N ASP A 113 15.36 18.01 42.87
CA ASP A 113 15.17 18.41 41.46
C ASP A 113 14.88 17.22 40.51
N GLY A 114 14.68 16.03 41.06
CA GLY A 114 14.26 14.84 40.34
C GLY A 114 12.76 14.75 40.07
N ARG A 115 11.96 15.85 40.14
CA ARG A 115 10.48 15.91 39.92
C ARG A 115 9.62 14.82 40.60
N GLN A 116 10.21 13.98 41.43
CA GLN A 116 9.59 12.92 42.19
C GLN A 116 9.85 13.24 43.65
N TRP A 117 8.73 13.38 44.36
CA TRP A 117 8.56 13.46 45.80
C TRP A 117 9.74 12.91 46.60
N VAL A 118 10.15 13.63 47.64
CA VAL A 118 11.15 13.17 48.61
C VAL A 118 10.73 11.76 49.07
N SER A 119 11.53 10.74 48.76
CA SER A 119 11.26 9.40 49.30
C SER A 119 11.22 9.50 50.84
N GLU A 120 10.37 8.70 51.49
CA GLU A 120 10.28 8.70 52.97
C GLU A 120 11.66 8.57 53.62
N GLU A 121 12.58 7.86 52.98
CA GLU A 121 13.95 7.63 53.42
C GLU A 121 14.80 8.92 53.51
N LEU A 122 14.52 9.93 52.67
CA LEU A 122 15.29 11.18 52.64
C LEU A 122 14.72 12.26 53.58
N ARG A 123 13.46 12.16 54.02
CA ARG A 123 12.81 13.18 54.88
C ARG A 123 13.56 13.47 56.20
N PRO A 124 14.05 12.47 56.97
CA PRO A 124 14.79 12.74 58.21
C PRO A 124 16.07 13.53 57.97
N ARG A 125 16.74 13.27 56.83
CA ARG A 125 17.98 13.94 56.45
C ARG A 125 17.72 15.38 56.04
N VAL A 126 16.69 15.63 55.23
CA VAL A 126 16.24 16.99 54.87
C VAL A 126 15.87 17.78 56.14
N ARG A 127 15.09 17.20 57.06
CA ARG A 127 14.76 17.83 58.35
C ARG A 127 16.00 18.20 59.17
N GLN A 128 17.00 17.32 59.23
CA GLN A 128 18.25 17.60 59.95
C GLN A 128 19.03 18.76 59.32
N LEU A 129 19.12 18.79 57.99
CA LEU A 129 19.79 19.88 57.26
C LEU A 129 19.03 21.21 57.41
N MET A 130 17.70 21.18 57.47
CA MET A 130 16.85 22.35 57.74
C MET A 130 17.05 22.94 59.13
N VAL A 131 17.12 22.10 60.18
CA VAL A 131 17.41 22.55 61.55
C VAL A 131 18.74 23.31 61.58
N ALA A 132 19.76 22.76 60.92
CA ALA A 132 21.08 23.35 60.85
C ALA A 132 21.05 24.70 60.11
N ALA A 133 20.43 24.74 58.92
CA ALA A 133 20.36 25.94 58.09
C ALA A 133 19.63 27.12 58.76
N LEU A 134 18.53 26.85 59.50
CA LEU A 134 17.79 27.90 60.20
C LEU A 134 18.47 28.39 61.48
N SER A 135 19.39 27.60 62.06
CA SER A 135 20.10 27.96 63.30
C SER A 135 21.31 28.87 63.10
N GLU A 136 21.84 28.97 61.87
CA GLU A 136 23.10 29.69 61.57
C GLU A 136 22.89 31.15 61.07
N GLY A 137 21.66 31.65 61.04
CA GLY A 137 21.32 33.08 61.07
C GLY A 137 21.58 33.95 59.83
N GLU A 138 22.51 33.60 58.94
CA GLU A 138 22.82 34.44 57.75
C GLU A 138 22.15 33.96 56.45
N ASP A 139 21.84 32.67 56.30
CA ASP A 139 21.30 32.07 55.05
C ASP A 139 19.85 31.54 55.19
N ALA A 140 19.18 31.86 56.30
CA ALA A 140 17.82 31.41 56.60
C ALA A 140 16.73 31.76 55.56
N PRO A 141 16.79 32.86 54.79
CA PRO A 141 15.83 33.14 53.73
C PRO A 141 15.86 32.10 52.59
N ILE A 142 17.05 31.59 52.25
CA ILE A 142 17.22 30.54 51.25
C ILE A 142 16.68 29.22 51.81
N ALA A 143 16.96 28.92 53.08
CA ALA A 143 16.38 27.76 53.75
C ALA A 143 14.84 27.80 53.75
N ALA A 144 14.23 28.97 54.00
CA ALA A 144 12.79 29.16 53.95
C ALA A 144 12.20 29.01 52.53
N PHE A 145 12.89 29.52 51.51
CA PHE A 145 12.52 29.32 50.11
C PHE A 145 12.56 27.83 49.71
N VAL A 146 13.60 27.12 50.16
CA VAL A 146 13.72 25.68 49.92
C VAL A 146 12.57 24.97 50.67
N ILE A 147 12.28 25.32 51.93
CA ILE A 147 11.15 24.77 52.72
C ILE A 147 9.79 24.87 51.99
N LEU A 148 9.53 26.00 51.33
CA LEU A 148 8.30 26.21 50.55
C LEU A 148 8.14 25.25 49.39
N ASN A 149 9.21 25.09 48.61
CA ASN A 149 9.16 24.31 47.38
C ASN A 149 9.27 22.80 47.65
N MET A 150 9.87 22.41 48.78
CA MET A 150 10.10 21.01 49.17
C MET A 150 8.90 20.30 49.78
N LEU A 151 8.11 21.01 50.60
CA LEU A 151 7.04 20.40 51.37
C LEU A 151 5.71 20.48 50.63
N TYR A 152 5.66 20.59 49.31
CA TYR A 152 4.41 20.40 48.55
C TYR A 152 4.03 18.91 48.55
N GLY A 153 3.62 18.43 49.73
CA GLY A 153 3.02 17.14 50.07
C GLY A 153 1.50 17.28 50.19
N GLU A 154 0.71 16.41 49.54
CA GLU A 154 -0.77 16.38 49.66
C GLU A 154 -1.26 15.95 51.06
N THR A 155 -0.38 15.46 51.94
CA THR A 155 -0.79 14.95 53.24
C THR A 155 -0.97 16.07 54.28
N ASN A 156 -1.94 15.89 55.17
CA ASN A 156 -2.19 16.81 56.29
C ASN A 156 -1.04 16.86 57.31
N GLU A 157 -0.24 15.80 57.43
CA GLU A 157 0.92 15.76 58.32
C GLU A 157 2.03 16.72 57.84
N ASP A 158 2.23 16.82 56.52
CA ASP A 158 3.18 17.76 55.94
C ASP A 158 2.78 19.23 56.18
N ALA A 159 1.47 19.52 56.31
CA ALA A 159 0.97 20.88 56.55
C ALA A 159 1.35 21.44 57.93
N GLN A 160 1.31 20.60 58.98
CA GLN A 160 1.68 21.02 60.33
C GLN A 160 3.18 21.25 60.44
N ASP A 161 3.99 20.38 59.83
CA ASP A 161 5.44 20.56 59.79
C ASP A 161 5.84 21.81 59.01
N ARG A 162 5.20 22.08 57.86
CA ARG A 162 5.36 23.35 57.11
C ARG A 162 5.11 24.55 58.01
N GLN A 163 4.01 24.52 58.75
CA GLN A 163 3.64 25.62 59.64
C GLN A 163 4.70 25.88 60.71
N VAL A 164 5.20 24.83 61.37
CA VAL A 164 6.24 24.98 62.40
C VAL A 164 7.51 25.60 61.83
N TRP A 165 7.96 25.13 60.67
CA TRP A 165 9.20 25.60 60.07
C TRP A 165 9.10 27.03 59.53
N ILE A 166 8.02 27.36 58.82
CA ILE A 166 7.80 28.71 58.29
C ILE A 166 7.60 29.72 59.42
N THR A 167 6.88 29.36 60.49
CA THR A 167 6.70 30.24 61.66
C THR A 167 8.03 30.49 62.36
N ARG A 168 8.89 29.48 62.49
CA ARG A 168 10.25 29.65 63.03
C ARG A 168 11.11 30.56 62.14
N ALA A 169 11.05 30.37 60.83
CA ALA A 169 11.77 31.22 59.88
C ALA A 169 11.28 32.68 59.95
N LEU A 170 9.97 32.90 60.05
CA LEU A 170 9.37 34.23 60.20
C LEU A 170 9.80 34.90 61.50
N ALA A 171 9.82 34.17 62.61
CA ALA A 171 10.28 34.70 63.90
C ALA A 171 11.77 35.11 63.85
N ALA A 172 12.60 34.34 63.14
CA ALA A 172 14.03 34.63 63.00
C ALA A 172 14.30 35.77 62.00
N HIS A 173 13.52 35.87 60.91
CA HIS A 173 13.74 36.80 59.81
C HIS A 173 12.42 37.46 59.33
N PRO A 174 11.80 38.33 60.16
CA PRO A 174 10.46 38.85 59.92
C PRO A 174 10.33 39.79 58.71
N ARG A 175 11.45 40.23 58.13
CA ARG A 175 11.48 41.14 56.95
C ARG A 175 12.10 40.51 55.72
N ALA A 176 12.51 39.24 55.78
CA ALA A 176 13.09 38.57 54.63
C ALA A 176 11.99 38.23 53.61
N LEU A 177 12.10 38.75 52.39
CA LEU A 177 11.11 38.57 51.33
C LEU A 177 10.72 37.10 51.09
N PRO A 178 11.67 36.14 50.97
CA PRO A 178 11.31 34.73 50.74
C PRO A 178 10.57 34.09 51.92
N VAL A 179 10.81 34.57 53.14
CA VAL A 179 10.13 34.10 54.36
C VAL A 179 8.70 34.63 54.43
N LEU A 180 8.51 35.91 54.09
CA LEU A 180 7.20 36.54 54.00
C LEU A 180 6.36 35.93 52.89
N GLU A 181 6.96 35.65 51.74
CA GLU A 181 6.36 34.86 50.67
C GLU A 181 5.94 33.48 51.17
N ALA A 182 6.84 32.80 51.89
CA ALA A 182 6.56 31.46 52.42
C ALA A 182 5.35 31.43 53.33
N TYR A 183 5.35 32.35 54.27
CA TYR A 183 4.27 32.50 55.21
C TYR A 183 2.97 32.89 54.51
N SER A 184 3.02 33.75 53.49
CA SER A 184 1.83 34.16 52.75
C SER A 184 1.20 32.99 51.98
N ARG A 185 2.00 32.13 51.34
CA ARG A 185 1.52 30.89 50.69
C ARG A 185 0.86 29.96 51.72
N LEU A 186 1.52 29.74 52.86
CA LEU A 186 0.99 28.92 53.94
C LEU A 186 -0.32 29.49 54.52
N ALA A 187 -0.39 30.80 54.75
CA ALA A 187 -1.56 31.46 55.33
C ALA A 187 -2.78 31.40 54.38
N LEU A 188 -2.56 31.42 53.07
CA LEU A 188 -3.62 31.21 52.07
C LEU A 188 -4.12 29.76 52.04
N ALA A 189 -3.21 28.78 52.13
CA ALA A 189 -3.55 27.36 52.14
C ALA A 189 -4.14 26.88 53.48
N CYS A 190 -3.69 27.45 54.60
CA CYS A 190 -4.09 27.10 55.96
C CYS A 190 -4.63 28.34 56.68
N PRO A 191 -5.96 28.60 56.59
CA PRO A 191 -6.55 29.85 57.07
C PRO A 191 -6.34 30.13 58.56
N ALA A 192 -6.17 29.07 59.36
CA ALA A 192 -5.90 29.17 60.79
C ALA A 192 -4.54 29.82 61.12
N VAL A 193 -3.62 29.91 60.16
CA VAL A 193 -2.29 30.49 60.34
C VAL A 193 -2.27 31.98 59.99
N ALA A 194 -3.24 32.46 59.21
CA ALA A 194 -3.27 33.86 58.76
C ALA A 194 -3.50 34.82 59.94
N SER A 195 -2.61 35.80 60.11
CA SER A 195 -2.69 36.82 61.15
C SER A 195 -2.77 38.23 60.55
N ALA A 196 -3.36 39.20 61.26
CA ALA A 196 -3.30 40.59 60.81
C ALA A 196 -1.87 41.16 60.88
N GLU A 197 -1.00 40.60 61.73
CA GLU A 197 0.38 41.05 61.95
C GLU A 197 1.24 40.88 60.69
N ILE A 198 1.02 39.81 59.90
CA ILE A 198 1.79 39.61 58.66
C ILE A 198 1.50 40.71 57.64
N ILE A 199 0.28 41.26 57.59
CA ILE A 199 -0.04 42.37 56.68
C ILE A 199 0.82 43.59 57.00
N SER A 200 1.04 43.90 58.28
CA SER A 200 1.92 45.00 58.68
C SER A 200 3.37 44.76 58.25
N LEU A 201 3.86 43.53 58.35
CA LEU A 201 5.20 43.17 57.91
C LEU A 201 5.34 43.23 56.38
N LEU A 202 4.30 42.83 55.65
CA LEU A 202 4.24 42.93 54.20
C LEU A 202 4.17 44.39 53.74
N ASP A 203 3.45 45.26 54.44
CA ASP A 203 3.36 46.69 54.08
C ASP A 203 4.70 47.43 54.23
N ASP A 204 5.55 47.00 55.16
CA ASP A 204 6.90 47.51 55.36
C ASP A 204 7.86 47.13 54.21
N VAL A 205 7.62 45.99 53.57
CA VAL A 205 8.55 45.37 52.61
C VAL A 205 8.08 45.52 51.16
N ILE A 206 6.77 45.48 50.91
CA ILE A 206 6.20 45.57 49.56
C ILE A 206 6.23 47.02 49.07
N THR A 207 6.99 47.22 48.01
CA THR A 207 7.11 48.46 47.24
C THR A 207 6.53 48.28 45.83
N PRO A 208 6.30 49.36 45.07
CA PRO A 208 5.92 49.26 43.66
C PRO A 208 6.90 48.42 42.81
N ASP A 209 8.18 48.39 43.17
CA ASP A 209 9.24 47.66 42.45
C ASP A 209 9.33 46.17 42.86
N THR A 210 8.60 45.76 43.88
CA THR A 210 8.56 44.37 44.36
C THR A 210 8.04 43.41 43.29
N ASP A 211 8.57 42.19 43.28
CA ASP A 211 8.22 41.17 42.30
C ASP A 211 6.69 40.89 42.27
N PRO A 212 6.00 41.07 41.12
CA PRO A 212 4.54 41.03 41.08
C PRO A 212 3.85 39.72 41.48
N PRO A 213 4.40 38.52 41.21
CA PRO A 213 3.89 37.27 41.78
C PRO A 213 3.80 37.33 43.32
N PHE A 214 4.81 37.89 43.98
CA PHE A 214 4.78 38.08 45.43
C PHE A 214 3.78 39.17 45.86
N VAL A 215 3.68 40.27 45.12
CA VAL A 215 2.65 41.31 45.39
C VAL A 215 1.24 40.74 45.24
N TRP A 216 1.00 39.86 44.27
CA TRP A 216 -0.27 39.16 44.08
C TRP A 216 -0.61 38.23 45.25
N LEU A 217 0.36 37.46 45.71
CA LEU A 217 0.20 36.60 46.88
C LEU A 217 -0.18 37.40 48.14
N ALA A 218 0.54 38.51 48.37
CA ALA A 218 0.26 39.42 49.46
C ALA A 218 -1.13 40.06 49.32
N TYR A 219 -1.49 40.51 48.12
CA TYR A 219 -2.83 41.02 47.81
C TYR A 219 -3.93 40.02 48.18
N ARG A 220 -3.81 38.76 47.75
CA ARG A 220 -4.80 37.71 48.07
C ARG A 220 -4.92 37.47 49.57
N LEU A 221 -3.80 37.50 50.30
CA LEU A 221 -3.81 37.37 51.75
C LEU A 221 -4.47 38.59 52.43
N ALA A 222 -4.16 39.80 51.98
CA ALA A 222 -4.79 41.03 52.46
C ALA A 222 -6.30 41.03 52.19
N LEU A 223 -6.74 40.59 51.00
CA LEU A 223 -8.15 40.46 50.65
C LEU A 223 -8.85 39.47 51.58
N ARG A 224 -8.25 38.29 51.81
CA ARG A 224 -8.76 37.26 52.72
C ARG A 224 -8.93 37.79 54.14
N LEU A 225 -7.95 38.57 54.61
CA LEU A 225 -7.95 39.19 55.93
C LEU A 225 -8.73 40.52 56.00
N ARG A 226 -9.36 40.94 54.89
CA ARG A 226 -10.10 42.21 54.76
C ARG A 226 -9.27 43.44 55.15
N SER A 227 -7.98 43.45 54.82
CA SER A 227 -7.09 44.59 55.03
C SER A 227 -7.23 45.64 53.92
N HIS A 228 -7.07 46.91 54.29
CA HIS A 228 -7.05 48.04 53.34
C HIS A 228 -5.79 48.04 52.45
N SER A 229 -4.74 47.30 52.83
CA SER A 229 -3.52 47.15 52.00
C SER A 229 -3.80 46.44 50.67
N ALA A 230 -4.91 45.69 50.58
CA ALA A 230 -5.32 45.01 49.35
C ALA A 230 -5.49 46.00 48.18
N ASP A 231 -6.21 47.11 48.38
CA ASP A 231 -6.44 48.09 47.31
C ASP A 231 -5.14 48.75 46.84
N LYS A 232 -4.25 49.06 47.80
CA LYS A 232 -2.91 49.60 47.53
C LYS A 232 -2.09 48.66 46.66
N TRP A 233 -2.02 47.38 47.01
CA TRP A 233 -1.22 46.38 46.29
C TRP A 233 -1.84 45.98 44.95
N LEU A 234 -3.17 45.95 44.83
CA LEU A 234 -3.85 45.80 43.54
C LEU A 234 -3.49 46.94 42.58
N GLY A 235 -3.43 48.18 43.10
CA GLY A 235 -2.96 49.33 42.31
C GLY A 235 -1.49 49.25 41.91
N PHE A 236 -0.64 48.55 42.68
CA PHE A 236 0.75 48.28 42.28
C PHE A 236 0.80 47.30 41.11
N LEU A 237 0.00 46.24 41.19
CA LEU A 237 -0.12 45.21 40.15
C LEU A 237 -0.64 45.81 38.84
N GLN A 238 -1.72 46.60 38.89
CA GLN A 238 -2.30 47.26 37.71
C GLN A 238 -1.33 48.17 36.97
N ARG A 239 -0.46 48.89 37.69
CA ARG A 239 0.54 49.76 37.04
C ARG A 239 1.66 48.98 36.37
N ARG A 240 1.79 47.70 36.67
CA ARG A 240 2.89 46.84 36.21
C ARG A 240 2.45 45.74 35.26
N THR A 241 1.15 45.53 35.04
CA THR A 241 0.65 44.55 34.05
C THR A 241 1.27 44.79 32.67
N ASP A 242 1.50 46.05 32.28
CA ASP A 242 2.13 46.42 31.01
C ASP A 242 3.64 46.08 30.96
N ALA A 243 4.30 46.00 32.12
CA ALA A 243 5.75 45.80 32.24
C ALA A 243 6.15 44.32 32.39
N LEU A 244 5.20 43.44 32.70
CA LEU A 244 5.52 42.11 33.26
C LEU A 244 5.65 40.98 32.24
N ASN A 245 5.18 41.14 31.01
CA ASN A 245 5.10 40.05 30.02
C ASN A 245 4.51 38.73 30.58
N ASN A 246 3.66 38.79 31.61
CA ASN A 246 3.08 37.60 32.23
C ASN A 246 1.55 37.63 32.08
N GLY A 247 1.05 36.95 31.06
CA GLY A 247 -0.38 36.94 30.73
C GLY A 247 -1.27 36.38 31.85
N TRP A 248 -0.79 35.41 32.63
CA TRP A 248 -1.59 34.77 33.68
C TRP A 248 -1.84 35.72 34.85
N LEU A 249 -0.83 36.48 35.26
CA LEU A 249 -1.01 37.52 36.27
C LEU A 249 -1.97 38.62 35.78
N THR A 250 -1.85 39.03 34.51
CA THR A 250 -2.76 40.00 33.91
C THR A 250 -4.20 39.50 33.92
N LEU A 251 -4.46 38.23 33.58
CA LEU A 251 -5.79 37.62 33.69
C LEU A 251 -6.33 37.64 35.12
N ALA A 252 -5.48 37.33 36.10
CA ALA A 252 -5.88 37.33 37.50
C ALA A 252 -6.22 38.74 37.99
N VAL A 253 -5.43 39.76 37.63
CA VAL A 253 -5.72 41.17 37.92
C VAL A 253 -7.02 41.62 37.22
N ALA A 254 -7.24 41.24 35.96
CA ALA A 254 -8.47 41.53 35.23
C ALA A 254 -9.69 40.95 35.94
N GLN A 255 -9.59 39.72 36.41
CA GLN A 255 -10.65 39.05 37.17
C GLN A 255 -10.97 39.78 38.48
N GLU A 256 -9.98 40.27 39.21
CA GLU A 256 -10.23 41.05 40.44
C GLU A 256 -10.84 42.42 40.15
N GLN A 257 -10.44 43.09 39.06
CA GLN A 257 -11.14 44.29 38.59
C GLN A 257 -12.61 44.00 38.29
N ALA A 258 -12.92 42.86 37.68
CA ALA A 258 -14.28 42.41 37.45
C ALA A 258 -15.05 42.13 38.75
N VAL A 259 -14.40 41.56 39.77
CA VAL A 259 -15.01 41.35 41.10
C VAL A 259 -15.38 42.70 41.74
N LEU A 260 -14.48 43.67 41.65
CA LEU A 260 -14.67 45.05 42.11
C LEU A 260 -15.62 45.89 41.24
N GLN A 261 -16.22 45.31 40.20
CA GLN A 261 -17.13 45.98 39.25
C GLN A 261 -16.45 47.10 38.43
N ASN A 262 -15.13 47.12 38.34
CA ASN A 262 -14.36 48.00 37.46
C ASN A 262 -14.31 47.40 36.05
N TRP A 263 -15.48 47.27 35.42
CA TRP A 263 -15.66 46.45 34.23
C TRP A 263 -14.80 46.88 33.03
N GLN A 264 -14.62 48.19 32.82
CA GLN A 264 -13.82 48.70 31.71
C GLN A 264 -12.34 48.31 31.88
N ALA A 265 -11.78 48.51 33.07
CA ALA A 265 -10.40 48.15 33.37
C ALA A 265 -10.18 46.63 33.24
N ALA A 266 -11.17 45.83 33.65
CA ALA A 266 -11.13 44.39 33.43
C ALA A 266 -11.15 44.02 31.94
N ASP A 267 -12.05 44.61 31.14
CA ASP A 267 -12.14 44.33 29.69
C ASP A 267 -10.87 44.75 28.95
N ASP A 268 -10.28 45.88 29.30
CA ASP A 268 -9.02 46.37 28.72
C ASP A 268 -7.87 45.39 29.00
N LEU A 269 -7.71 44.94 30.26
CA LEU A 269 -6.67 43.96 30.62
C LEU A 269 -6.88 42.61 29.92
N TYR A 270 -8.12 42.11 29.83
CA TYR A 270 -8.39 40.90 29.06
C TYR A 270 -8.12 41.09 27.56
N LEU A 271 -8.46 42.26 27.01
CA LEU A 271 -8.20 42.59 25.62
C LEU A 271 -6.70 42.65 25.32
N ASP A 272 -5.90 43.18 26.24
CA ASP A 272 -4.44 43.22 26.13
C ASP A 272 -3.83 41.82 26.14
N VAL A 273 -4.33 40.90 26.97
CA VAL A 273 -3.92 39.48 26.94
C VAL A 273 -4.34 38.82 25.61
N ALA A 274 -5.56 39.09 25.14
CA ALA A 274 -6.08 38.51 23.90
C ALA A 274 -5.39 39.06 22.63
N ARG A 275 -4.85 40.29 22.66
CA ARG A 275 -4.18 40.96 21.53
C ARG A 275 -2.65 41.00 21.63
N GLY A 276 -2.08 40.56 22.76
CA GLY A 276 -0.68 40.83 23.11
C GLY A 276 0.32 40.42 22.03
N PRO A 277 1.31 41.28 21.68
CA PRO A 277 2.31 41.03 20.63
C PRO A 277 3.35 39.94 20.97
N GLN A 278 3.18 39.25 22.11
CA GLN A 278 4.13 38.28 22.66
C GLN A 278 3.67 36.83 22.62
N VAL A 279 2.54 36.53 21.97
CA VAL A 279 2.09 35.15 21.71
C VAL A 279 3.09 34.53 20.73
N ARG A 280 4.20 34.02 21.28
CA ARG A 280 5.05 33.07 20.59
C ARG A 280 4.22 31.80 20.42
N ALA A 281 4.63 30.93 19.51
CA ALA A 281 3.94 29.68 19.23
C ALA A 281 4.10 28.65 20.38
N SER A 282 3.88 29.05 21.63
CA SER A 282 3.94 28.16 22.80
C SER A 282 2.52 27.82 23.27
N VAL A 283 2.36 26.58 23.71
CA VAL A 283 1.13 26.03 24.29
C VAL A 283 0.52 26.93 25.38
N ALA A 284 1.35 27.51 26.24
CA ALA A 284 0.89 28.34 27.35
C ALA A 284 0.19 29.63 26.88
N ASP A 285 0.54 30.13 25.70
CA ASP A 285 -0.01 31.38 25.17
C ASP A 285 -1.43 31.19 24.60
N TRP A 286 -1.76 30.00 24.09
CA TRP A 286 -3.09 29.70 23.57
C TRP A 286 -4.16 29.59 24.66
N THR A 287 -3.81 28.92 25.75
CA THR A 287 -4.67 28.82 26.93
C THR A 287 -4.99 30.20 27.50
N LEU A 288 -3.99 31.09 27.54
CA LEU A 288 -4.17 32.48 27.97
C LEU A 288 -5.18 33.24 27.11
N ILE A 289 -5.07 33.13 25.79
CA ILE A 289 -6.01 33.78 24.84
C ILE A 289 -7.43 33.26 25.07
N ALA A 290 -7.60 31.95 25.24
CA ALA A 290 -8.91 31.34 25.50
C ALA A 290 -9.55 31.88 26.78
N PHE A 291 -8.79 31.93 27.89
CA PHE A 291 -9.30 32.47 29.16
C PHE A 291 -9.53 33.98 29.12
N ALA A 292 -8.73 34.73 28.35
CA ALA A 292 -8.93 36.17 28.14
C ALA A 292 -10.24 36.44 27.40
N ALA A 293 -10.45 35.77 26.25
CA ALA A 293 -11.66 35.91 25.46
C ALA A 293 -12.90 35.49 26.26
N ARG A 294 -12.78 34.40 27.02
CA ARG A 294 -13.80 33.95 27.98
C ARG A 294 -14.11 35.01 29.04
N GLY A 295 -13.08 35.62 29.64
CA GLY A 295 -13.24 36.67 30.65
C GLY A 295 -14.07 37.85 30.14
N ARG A 296 -13.81 38.30 28.91
CA ARG A 296 -14.58 39.40 28.28
C ARG A 296 -16.04 39.03 28.02
N LEU A 297 -16.29 37.78 27.60
CA LEU A 297 -17.66 37.27 27.44
C LEU A 297 -18.39 37.20 28.80
N SER A 298 -17.71 36.70 29.83
CA SER A 298 -18.18 36.69 31.22
C SER A 298 -18.55 38.10 31.72
N LEU A 299 -17.74 39.12 31.38
CA LEU A 299 -18.04 40.52 31.71
C LEU A 299 -19.34 41.01 31.07
N ALA A 300 -19.50 40.78 29.77
CA ALA A 300 -20.70 41.19 29.03
C ALA A 300 -21.96 40.50 29.58
N LEU A 301 -21.87 39.21 29.90
CA LEU A 301 -22.96 38.44 30.52
C LEU A 301 -23.36 39.00 31.88
N GLY A 302 -22.37 39.34 32.72
CA GLY A 302 -22.57 39.92 34.06
C GLY A 302 -23.18 41.32 34.05
N GLN A 303 -22.87 42.14 33.05
CA GLN A 303 -23.46 43.48 32.87
C GLN A 303 -24.91 43.43 32.36
N GLY A 304 -25.28 42.35 31.69
CA GLY A 304 -26.63 42.17 31.19
C GLY A 304 -26.92 42.81 29.83
N ASP A 305 -25.93 43.40 29.16
CA ASP A 305 -26.09 44.03 27.84
C ASP A 305 -26.07 42.98 26.71
N GLN A 306 -27.22 42.79 26.05
CA GLN A 306 -27.36 41.81 24.96
C GLN A 306 -26.50 42.12 23.74
N ALA A 307 -26.28 43.40 23.41
CA ALA A 307 -25.44 43.77 22.27
C ALA A 307 -23.96 43.47 22.55
N ALA A 308 -23.51 43.75 23.78
CA ALA A 308 -22.17 43.37 24.23
C ALA A 308 -21.98 41.85 24.29
N VAL A 309 -22.98 41.10 24.79
CA VAL A 309 -22.94 39.63 24.81
C VAL A 309 -22.80 39.07 23.40
N ARG A 310 -23.62 39.54 22.45
CA ARG A 310 -23.51 39.15 21.04
C ARG A 310 -22.09 39.38 20.49
N GLN A 311 -21.58 40.60 20.64
CA GLN A 311 -20.27 40.96 20.12
C GLN A 311 -19.15 40.12 20.75
N ARG A 312 -19.18 39.93 22.08
CA ARG A 312 -18.17 39.16 22.80
C ARG A 312 -18.28 37.65 22.56
N ALA A 313 -19.46 37.12 22.30
CA ALA A 313 -19.66 35.71 21.96
C ALA A 313 -19.06 35.40 20.59
N ILE A 314 -19.26 36.29 19.60
CA ILE A 314 -18.62 36.21 18.28
C ILE A 314 -17.09 36.31 18.40
N GLU A 315 -16.59 37.29 19.17
CA GLU A 315 -15.14 37.44 19.40
C GLU A 315 -14.55 36.21 20.09
N PHE A 316 -15.24 35.65 21.09
CA PHE A 316 -14.83 34.42 21.76
C PHE A 316 -14.77 33.24 20.79
N ALA A 317 -15.85 32.97 20.05
CA ALA A 317 -15.87 31.89 19.06
C ALA A 317 -14.78 32.06 17.99
N THR A 318 -14.56 33.29 17.53
CA THR A 318 -13.53 33.62 16.53
C THR A 318 -12.13 33.37 17.08
N SER A 319 -11.82 33.86 18.29
CA SER A 319 -10.51 33.65 18.93
C SER A 319 -10.24 32.17 19.17
N MET A 320 -11.24 31.42 19.63
CA MET A 320 -11.12 29.98 19.85
C MET A 320 -10.86 29.24 18.54
N ARG A 321 -11.55 29.58 17.44
CA ARG A 321 -11.32 28.98 16.12
C ARG A 321 -9.96 29.32 15.49
N GLN A 322 -9.25 30.32 15.99
CA GLN A 322 -7.91 30.65 15.54
C GLN A 322 -6.83 29.83 16.25
N LEU A 323 -7.16 29.14 17.35
CA LEU A 323 -6.22 28.26 18.04
C LEU A 323 -5.85 27.05 17.14
N PRO A 324 -4.69 26.41 17.34
CA PRO A 324 -4.37 25.11 16.74
C PRO A 324 -5.42 24.06 17.12
N VAL A 325 -5.65 23.06 16.26
CA VAL A 325 -6.77 22.10 16.43
C VAL A 325 -6.71 21.38 17.78
N GLU A 326 -5.51 21.01 18.24
CA GLU A 326 -5.31 20.37 19.54
C GLU A 326 -5.72 21.25 20.74
N TRP A 327 -5.81 22.58 20.58
CA TRP A 327 -6.19 23.54 21.63
C TRP A 327 -7.60 24.10 21.47
N ARG A 328 -8.23 23.86 20.31
CA ARG A 328 -9.64 24.20 20.09
C ARG A 328 -10.60 23.25 20.83
N TYR A 329 -10.07 22.21 21.48
CA TYR A 329 -10.72 21.46 22.55
C TYR A 329 -10.32 22.03 23.91
N PRO A 330 -10.72 23.25 24.30
CA PRO A 330 -10.62 23.55 25.70
C PRO A 330 -11.50 22.53 26.43
N GLY A 331 -10.95 21.87 27.44
CA GLY A 331 -11.76 21.04 28.31
C GLY A 331 -12.94 21.85 28.87
N SER A 332 -13.82 21.16 29.61
CA SER A 332 -14.85 21.81 30.41
C SER A 332 -14.33 23.02 31.21
N GLU A 333 -13.03 23.09 31.47
CA GLU A 333 -12.23 24.18 32.05
C GLU A 333 -12.48 25.60 31.50
N VAL A 334 -12.54 25.81 30.17
CA VAL A 334 -12.75 27.18 29.63
C VAL A 334 -14.21 27.59 29.75
N MET A 335 -15.13 26.64 29.60
CA MET A 335 -16.58 26.91 29.70
C MET A 335 -17.06 26.96 31.15
N SER A 336 -16.49 26.13 32.02
CA SER A 336 -16.87 25.99 33.42
C SER A 336 -16.25 27.06 34.30
N GLY A 337 -16.97 27.46 35.35
CA GLY A 337 -16.45 28.33 36.42
C GLY A 337 -15.33 27.72 37.28
N ALA A 338 -14.78 26.55 36.92
CA ALA A 338 -13.77 25.87 37.72
C ALA A 338 -12.49 26.70 37.86
N ALA A 339 -11.90 26.65 39.04
CA ALA A 339 -10.61 27.28 39.33
C ALA A 339 -9.52 26.62 38.49
N GLN A 340 -8.80 27.41 37.70
CA GLN A 340 -7.72 26.94 36.85
C GLN A 340 -6.37 27.24 37.50
N PRO A 341 -5.67 26.23 38.01
CA PRO A 341 -4.38 26.44 38.64
C PRO A 341 -3.33 26.74 37.57
N PHE A 342 -2.54 27.79 37.79
CA PHE A 342 -1.38 28.11 36.98
C PHE A 342 -0.21 28.45 37.91
N SER A 343 1.02 28.23 37.44
CA SER A 343 2.22 28.54 38.23
C SER A 343 2.91 29.78 37.67
N ILE A 344 3.24 30.74 38.52
CA ILE A 344 4.14 31.84 38.18
C ILE A 344 5.35 31.74 39.11
N ASP A 345 6.54 31.53 38.54
CA ASP A 345 7.80 31.41 39.30
C ASP A 345 7.71 30.40 40.47
N GLY A 346 7.03 29.28 40.23
CA GLY A 346 6.81 28.24 41.22
C GLY A 346 5.69 28.53 42.23
N ALA A 347 4.98 29.65 42.11
CA ALA A 347 3.76 29.96 42.87
C ALA A 347 2.52 29.44 42.15
N TRP A 348 1.85 28.42 42.70
CA TRP A 348 0.54 28.01 42.23
C TRP A 348 -0.52 29.07 42.61
N LEU A 349 -1.17 29.61 41.59
CA LEU A 349 -2.25 30.58 41.66
C LEU A 349 -3.47 29.96 40.97
N SER A 350 -4.68 30.40 41.31
CA SER A 350 -5.90 29.98 40.59
C SER A 350 -6.54 31.17 39.89
N TYR A 351 -6.90 30.96 38.61
CA TYR A 351 -7.83 31.81 37.90
C TYR A 351 -9.24 31.24 38.10
N GLU A 352 -10.09 31.99 38.79
CA GLU A 352 -11.49 31.63 39.01
C GLU A 352 -12.37 32.63 38.26
N SER A 353 -12.92 32.22 37.13
CA SER A 353 -13.90 33.05 36.44
C SER A 353 -15.15 33.18 37.31
N ARG A 354 -15.56 34.42 37.57
CA ARG A 354 -16.78 34.73 38.33
C ARG A 354 -18.04 34.11 37.73
N PHE A 355 -18.07 33.94 36.41
CA PHE A 355 -19.22 33.41 35.70
C PHE A 355 -18.89 32.05 35.08
N ASP A 356 -19.76 31.11 35.37
CA ASP A 356 -19.83 29.82 34.68
C ASP A 356 -20.58 30.02 33.37
N LEU A 357 -19.90 29.88 32.22
CA LEU A 357 -20.50 30.12 30.91
C LEU A 357 -21.57 29.05 30.60
N LEU A 358 -21.47 27.86 31.19
CA LEU A 358 -22.47 26.81 31.04
C LEU A 358 -23.86 27.27 31.51
N SER A 359 -23.90 28.03 32.60
CA SER A 359 -25.14 28.61 33.14
C SER A 359 -25.80 29.69 32.25
N TYR A 360 -25.13 30.15 31.19
CA TYR A 360 -25.62 31.20 30.27
C TYR A 360 -25.79 30.70 28.82
N ARG A 361 -25.84 29.38 28.60
CA ARG A 361 -25.93 28.74 27.28
C ARG A 361 -26.98 29.37 26.37
N ASP A 362 -28.25 29.32 26.76
CA ASP A 362 -29.36 29.79 25.90
C ASP A 362 -29.22 31.27 25.57
N ARG A 363 -28.80 32.07 26.54
CA ARG A 363 -28.59 33.51 26.35
C ARG A 363 -27.50 33.81 25.33
N MET A 364 -26.39 33.06 25.33
CA MET A 364 -25.32 33.23 24.35
C MET A 364 -25.73 32.75 22.96
N LEU A 365 -26.43 31.62 22.88
CA LEU A 365 -26.94 31.09 21.61
C LEU A 365 -27.97 32.03 20.99
N ASP A 366 -28.92 32.53 21.78
CA ASP A 366 -29.97 33.46 21.35
C ASP A 366 -29.40 34.83 20.93
N ALA A 367 -28.31 35.28 21.57
CA ALA A 367 -27.65 36.53 21.23
C ALA A 367 -26.77 36.43 19.98
N THR A 368 -26.35 35.22 19.58
CA THR A 368 -25.41 35.01 18.46
C THR A 368 -26.17 34.63 17.19
N ASP A 369 -26.31 35.58 16.26
CA ASP A 369 -26.99 35.39 14.97
C ASP A 369 -26.05 34.91 13.85
N GLU A 370 -24.73 35.01 14.02
CA GLU A 370 -23.75 34.49 13.08
C GLU A 370 -23.65 32.96 13.19
N ASP A 371 -24.07 32.26 12.13
CA ASP A 371 -24.18 30.79 12.11
C ASP A 371 -22.86 30.09 12.52
N ASN A 372 -21.71 30.50 11.97
CA ASN A 372 -20.43 29.88 12.33
C ASN A 372 -20.10 30.02 13.82
N SER A 373 -20.28 31.21 14.39
CA SER A 373 -20.02 31.47 15.80
C SER A 373 -21.02 30.71 16.68
N ARG A 374 -22.31 30.72 16.33
CA ARG A 374 -23.35 29.98 17.06
C ARG A 374 -23.09 28.47 17.03
N GLY A 375 -22.78 27.91 15.85
CA GLY A 375 -22.46 26.50 15.69
C GLY A 375 -21.21 26.08 16.47
N PHE A 376 -20.18 26.93 16.50
CA PHE A 376 -18.98 26.65 17.30
C PHE A 376 -19.27 26.67 18.80
N LEU A 377 -20.08 27.61 19.28
CA LEU A 377 -20.48 27.62 20.69
C LEU A 377 -21.31 26.37 21.05
N ARG A 378 -22.26 25.95 20.20
CA ARG A 378 -23.00 24.67 20.35
C ARG A 378 -22.06 23.48 20.51
N LEU A 379 -21.03 23.42 19.68
CA LEU A 379 -20.01 22.39 19.74
C LEU A 379 -19.25 22.43 21.08
N LEU A 380 -18.79 23.59 21.53
CA LEU A 380 -18.13 23.73 22.84
C LEU A 380 -19.02 23.26 24.01
N TRP A 381 -20.32 23.57 23.98
CA TRP A 381 -21.24 23.04 24.99
C TRP A 381 -21.40 21.54 24.93
N ALA A 382 -21.58 20.99 23.73
CA ALA A 382 -21.69 19.54 23.57
C ALA A 382 -20.48 18.82 24.16
N GLN A 383 -19.28 19.37 23.96
CA GLN A 383 -18.03 18.83 24.53
C GLN A 383 -18.00 18.85 26.06
N CYS A 384 -18.70 19.79 26.71
CA CYS A 384 -18.81 19.85 28.16
C CYS A 384 -19.87 18.89 28.73
N GLU A 385 -20.80 18.42 27.90
CA GLU A 385 -21.90 17.53 28.26
C GLU A 385 -21.59 16.07 27.85
N ARG A 386 -20.45 15.56 28.33
CA ARG A 386 -20.04 14.15 28.20
C ARG A 386 -20.34 13.36 29.48
N ASP A 387 -20.63 12.06 29.35
CA ASP A 387 -20.82 11.15 30.47
C ASP A 387 -19.49 10.63 31.06
N GLU A 388 -19.55 9.78 32.09
CA GLU A 388 -18.36 9.23 32.77
C GLU A 388 -17.49 8.37 31.84
N ASP A 389 -18.08 7.81 30.77
CA ASP A 389 -17.39 7.03 29.74
C ASP A 389 -16.82 7.92 28.62
N GLY A 390 -17.01 9.24 28.72
CA GLY A 390 -16.57 10.23 27.73
C GLY A 390 -17.48 10.36 26.52
N ASN A 391 -18.65 9.71 26.50
CA ASN A 391 -19.59 9.81 25.38
C ASN A 391 -20.44 11.07 25.49
N PHE A 392 -20.91 11.57 24.34
CA PHE A 392 -21.85 12.69 24.35
C PHE A 392 -23.19 12.26 24.95
N THR A 393 -23.71 13.07 25.88
CA THR A 393 -25.08 12.90 26.39
C THR A 393 -26.12 13.17 25.29
N THR A 394 -27.37 12.75 25.48
CA THR A 394 -28.44 12.97 24.48
C THR A 394 -28.63 14.44 24.10
N SER A 395 -28.55 15.36 25.07
CA SER A 395 -28.59 16.82 24.83
C SER A 395 -27.40 17.29 23.98
N ALA A 396 -26.20 16.81 24.29
CA ALA A 396 -24.99 17.14 23.55
C ALA A 396 -25.05 16.65 22.09
N LEU A 397 -25.60 15.44 21.86
CA LEU A 397 -25.78 14.90 20.51
C LEU A 397 -26.64 15.82 19.63
N GLU A 398 -27.75 16.35 20.17
CA GLU A 398 -28.60 17.31 19.45
C GLU A 398 -27.86 18.61 19.14
N GLN A 399 -27.00 19.08 20.06
CA GLN A 399 -26.20 20.28 19.82
C GLN A 399 -25.14 20.09 18.73
N VAL A 400 -24.49 18.92 18.66
CA VAL A 400 -23.55 18.61 17.57
C VAL A 400 -24.27 18.55 16.22
N ASP A 401 -25.48 17.99 16.17
CA ASP A 401 -26.28 17.95 14.94
C ASP A 401 -26.70 19.35 14.48
N LEU A 402 -27.15 20.21 15.40
CA LEU A 402 -27.49 21.60 15.11
C LEU A 402 -26.26 22.42 14.70
N ALA A 403 -25.14 22.25 15.40
CA ALA A 403 -23.87 22.87 15.03
C ALA A 403 -23.48 22.50 13.59
N GLY A 404 -23.70 21.24 13.20
CA GLY A 404 -23.46 20.71 11.85
C GLY A 404 -24.21 21.41 10.72
N GLN A 405 -25.27 22.15 11.03
CA GLN A 405 -26.04 22.94 10.06
C GLN A 405 -25.51 24.38 9.94
N GLU A 406 -24.80 24.86 10.95
CA GLU A 406 -24.42 26.27 11.12
C GLU A 406 -22.91 26.50 10.93
N LEU A 407 -22.09 25.46 11.12
CA LEU A 407 -20.64 25.51 11.08
C LEU A 407 -20.10 24.48 10.09
N ASP A 408 -19.10 24.87 9.30
CA ASP A 408 -18.28 23.95 8.48
C ASP A 408 -16.82 24.07 8.94
N ASP A 409 -16.42 23.20 9.86
CA ASP A 409 -15.14 23.25 10.57
C ASP A 409 -14.61 21.83 10.85
N PRO A 410 -13.27 21.59 10.82
CA PRO A 410 -12.71 20.28 11.12
C PRO A 410 -13.22 19.67 12.44
N ILE A 411 -13.28 20.46 13.51
CA ILE A 411 -13.60 19.91 14.85
C ILE A 411 -15.05 19.46 14.93
N LEU A 412 -15.92 20.15 14.21
CA LEU A 412 -17.29 19.71 14.07
C LEU A 412 -17.37 18.38 13.31
N CYS A 413 -16.54 18.18 12.28
CA CYS A 413 -16.48 16.92 11.57
C CYS A 413 -16.01 15.77 12.48
N GLU A 414 -15.04 16.02 13.37
CA GLU A 414 -14.57 15.06 14.38
C GLU A 414 -15.66 14.74 15.41
N ALA A 415 -16.29 15.74 16.02
CA ALA A 415 -17.39 15.52 16.96
C ALA A 415 -18.57 14.80 16.29
N ARG A 416 -18.94 15.17 15.05
CA ARG A 416 -19.98 14.46 14.30
C ARG A 416 -19.60 13.02 13.96
N PHE A 417 -18.31 12.74 13.78
CA PHE A 417 -17.80 11.38 13.62
C PHE A 417 -18.01 10.56 14.91
N GLU A 418 -17.61 11.07 16.07
CA GLU A 418 -17.85 10.42 17.36
C GLU A 418 -19.34 10.15 17.60
N VAL A 419 -20.19 11.17 17.38
CA VAL A 419 -21.65 11.04 17.46
C VAL A 419 -22.18 9.94 16.54
N ALA A 420 -21.68 9.88 15.32
CA ALA A 420 -22.10 8.87 14.35
C ALA A 420 -21.65 7.46 14.77
N VAL A 421 -20.45 7.30 15.33
CA VAL A 421 -19.97 6.03 15.90
C VAL A 421 -20.82 5.61 17.09
N GLN A 422 -21.07 6.51 18.05
CA GLN A 422 -21.89 6.26 19.23
C GLN A 422 -23.32 5.83 18.86
N ARG A 423 -23.90 6.39 17.79
CA ARG A 423 -25.22 6.02 17.25
C ARG A 423 -25.19 4.78 16.34
N GLY A 424 -24.01 4.23 16.02
CA GLY A 424 -23.86 3.17 15.03
C GLY A 424 -24.21 3.57 13.60
N ASN A 425 -24.28 4.87 13.29
CA ASN A 425 -24.50 5.40 11.95
C ASN A 425 -23.19 5.47 11.17
N TRP A 426 -22.71 4.30 10.75
CA TRP A 426 -21.42 4.16 10.08
C TRP A 426 -21.34 4.87 8.72
N VAL A 427 -22.47 5.15 8.05
CA VAL A 427 -22.47 5.99 6.83
C VAL A 427 -22.07 7.41 7.17
N GLN A 428 -22.71 8.02 8.17
CA GLN A 428 -22.35 9.36 8.60
C GLN A 428 -20.93 9.41 9.16
N ALA A 429 -20.50 8.39 9.91
CA ALA A 429 -19.15 8.31 10.44
C ALA A 429 -18.08 8.32 9.33
N GLY A 430 -18.29 7.54 8.27
CA GLY A 430 -17.39 7.54 7.12
C GLY A 430 -17.35 8.89 6.40
N GLU A 431 -18.50 9.55 6.24
CA GLU A 431 -18.58 10.86 5.60
C GLU A 431 -17.84 11.94 6.41
N THR A 432 -18.11 12.02 7.71
CA THR A 432 -17.58 13.09 8.57
C THR A 432 -16.10 12.92 8.86
N LEU A 433 -15.61 11.69 9.07
CA LEU A 433 -14.16 11.46 9.24
C LEU A 433 -13.38 11.80 7.97
N THR A 434 -13.94 11.48 6.80
CA THR A 434 -13.30 11.82 5.53
C THR A 434 -13.24 13.33 5.33
N ARG A 435 -14.33 14.06 5.64
CA ARG A 435 -14.33 15.52 5.62
C ARG A 435 -13.33 16.12 6.60
N PHE A 436 -13.28 15.59 7.82
CA PHE A 436 -12.30 16.01 8.83
C PHE A 436 -10.88 15.97 8.28
N GLU A 437 -10.44 14.82 7.75
CA GLU A 437 -9.10 14.67 7.19
C GLU A 437 -8.86 15.60 5.99
N MET A 438 -9.87 15.79 5.13
CA MET A 438 -9.76 16.74 4.01
C MET A 438 -9.63 18.20 4.46
N PHE A 439 -10.27 18.61 5.56
CA PHE A 439 -10.18 19.98 6.07
C PHE A 439 -8.90 20.26 6.87
N ARG A 440 -8.18 19.22 7.27
CA ARG A 440 -6.99 19.29 8.13
C ARG A 440 -5.72 19.83 7.44
N LEU A 441 -5.65 19.87 6.11
CA LEU A 441 -4.44 20.31 5.37
C LEU A 441 -4.44 21.82 5.03
N PRO A 442 -3.28 22.52 5.09
CA PRO A 442 -1.91 21.97 4.98
C PRO A 442 -0.93 22.20 6.16
N ASN A 443 -1.35 22.50 7.40
CA ASN A 443 -0.39 22.94 8.46
C ASN A 443 -0.09 21.98 9.63
N GLU A 444 -0.72 20.81 9.77
CA GLU A 444 -0.52 19.99 10.99
C GLU A 444 -0.23 18.51 10.67
N ALA A 445 1.03 18.12 10.86
CA ALA A 445 1.55 16.76 10.73
C ALA A 445 1.18 15.86 11.93
N LEU A 446 -0.11 15.75 12.25
CA LEU A 446 -0.59 15.10 13.49
C LEU A 446 -1.30 13.76 13.25
N LEU A 447 -1.15 13.12 12.07
CA LEU A 447 -1.77 11.81 11.78
C LEU A 447 -1.25 10.67 12.69
N GLY A 448 -0.33 10.95 13.61
CA GLY A 448 0.19 9.96 14.56
C GLY A 448 -0.68 9.72 15.80
N GLU A 449 -1.57 10.64 16.22
CA GLU A 449 -2.10 10.61 17.60
C GLU A 449 -3.57 10.24 17.77
N LEU A 450 -4.43 10.41 16.76
CA LEU A 450 -5.89 10.22 16.95
C LEU A 450 -6.40 8.77 16.99
N GLY A 451 -5.52 7.76 16.97
CA GLY A 451 -5.92 6.34 17.13
C GLY A 451 -6.91 5.81 16.09
N HIS A 452 -7.18 6.56 15.02
CA HIS A 452 -8.24 6.25 14.05
C HIS A 452 -7.99 4.96 13.25
N ALA A 453 -6.74 4.48 13.20
CA ALA A 453 -6.37 3.21 12.58
C ALA A 453 -7.16 2.01 13.13
N GLU A 454 -7.64 2.09 14.37
CA GLU A 454 -8.36 1.01 15.05
C GLU A 454 -9.90 1.16 14.98
N ILE A 455 -10.46 2.23 14.40
CA ILE A 455 -11.91 2.48 14.37
C ILE A 455 -12.69 1.32 13.76
N LEU A 456 -12.15 0.74 12.69
CA LEU A 456 -12.77 -0.40 11.99
C LEU A 456 -12.17 -1.74 12.44
N ASP A 457 -11.34 -1.74 13.49
CA ASP A 457 -10.86 -2.99 14.07
C ASP A 457 -12.02 -3.70 14.79
N GLY A 458 -12.18 -4.99 14.50
CA GLY A 458 -13.35 -5.76 14.97
C GLY A 458 -14.69 -5.42 14.29
N ALA A 459 -14.77 -4.38 13.44
CA ALA A 459 -15.99 -4.06 12.71
C ALA A 459 -16.41 -5.19 11.77
N ASN A 460 -17.72 -5.43 11.65
CA ASN A 460 -18.25 -6.44 10.74
C ASN A 460 -18.32 -5.93 9.28
N LYS A 461 -18.54 -6.85 8.34
CA LYS A 461 -18.60 -6.56 6.90
C LYS A 461 -19.64 -5.49 6.51
N THR A 462 -20.78 -5.46 7.19
CA THR A 462 -21.86 -4.49 6.92
C THR A 462 -21.48 -3.09 7.39
N THR A 463 -20.86 -2.99 8.57
CA THR A 463 -20.30 -1.75 9.10
C THR A 463 -19.28 -1.13 8.15
N VAL A 464 -18.31 -1.93 7.68
CA VAL A 464 -17.29 -1.45 6.74
C VAL A 464 -17.92 -0.93 5.45
N ARG A 465 -18.91 -1.63 4.87
CA ARG A 465 -19.62 -1.15 3.68
C ARG A 465 -20.35 0.17 3.90
N ASN A 466 -21.00 0.33 5.04
CA ASN A 466 -21.69 1.57 5.36
C ASN A 466 -20.68 2.72 5.51
N PHE A 467 -19.55 2.48 6.17
CA PHE A 467 -18.46 3.45 6.26
C PHE A 467 -17.92 3.85 4.88
N VAL A 468 -17.69 2.88 4.00
CA VAL A 468 -17.27 3.13 2.60
C VAL A 468 -18.26 4.01 1.86
N LYS A 469 -19.58 3.79 2.01
CA LYS A 469 -20.59 4.66 1.37
C LYS A 469 -20.49 6.11 1.85
N GLY A 470 -20.26 6.32 3.14
CA GLY A 470 -20.02 7.64 3.72
C GLY A 470 -18.78 8.32 3.15
N PHE A 471 -17.66 7.59 3.15
CA PHE A 471 -16.40 8.07 2.58
C PHE A 471 -16.59 8.52 1.12
N ARG A 472 -17.25 7.71 0.29
CA ARG A 472 -17.54 8.04 -1.11
C ARG A 472 -18.36 9.32 -1.24
N ALA A 473 -19.42 9.45 -0.44
CA ALA A 473 -20.25 10.66 -0.43
C ALA A 473 -19.46 11.93 -0.07
N ALA A 474 -18.42 11.82 0.77
CA ALA A 474 -17.55 12.95 1.11
C ALA A 474 -16.57 13.32 -0.02
N VAL A 475 -16.02 12.34 -0.73
CA VAL A 475 -15.05 12.56 -1.82
C VAL A 475 -15.74 12.94 -3.14
N GLN A 476 -17.00 12.55 -3.32
CA GLN A 476 -17.74 12.81 -4.56
C GLN A 476 -17.79 14.30 -4.89
N GLY A 477 -17.26 14.66 -6.06
CA GLY A 477 -17.26 16.05 -6.55
C GLY A 477 -16.09 16.90 -6.08
N VAL A 478 -15.24 16.42 -5.18
CA VAL A 478 -14.02 17.14 -4.75
C VAL A 478 -13.03 17.24 -5.91
N VAL A 479 -12.51 18.45 -6.17
CA VAL A 479 -11.55 18.76 -7.25
C VAL A 479 -10.18 19.18 -6.70
N ASP A 480 -10.06 19.33 -5.38
CA ASP A 480 -8.83 19.76 -4.70
C ASP A 480 -7.91 18.57 -4.44
N ASP A 481 -6.74 18.56 -5.08
CA ASP A 481 -5.74 17.49 -4.98
C ASP A 481 -5.21 17.30 -3.55
N ALA A 482 -5.08 18.36 -2.75
CA ALA A 482 -4.61 18.24 -1.37
C ALA A 482 -5.64 17.48 -0.52
N LYS A 483 -6.93 17.78 -0.72
CA LYS A 483 -8.02 17.06 -0.06
C LYS A 483 -8.08 15.59 -0.49
N LEU A 484 -7.91 15.32 -1.79
CA LEU A 484 -7.90 13.95 -2.29
C LEU A 484 -6.71 13.13 -1.74
N ARG A 485 -5.55 13.76 -1.54
CA ARG A 485 -4.40 13.12 -0.87
C ARG A 485 -4.68 12.81 0.61
N ALA A 486 -5.35 13.71 1.34
CA ALA A 486 -5.78 13.41 2.71
C ALA A 486 -6.77 12.24 2.76
N ALA A 487 -7.77 12.22 1.86
CA ALA A 487 -8.71 11.11 1.74
C ALA A 487 -7.97 9.80 1.41
N HIS A 488 -6.94 9.84 0.56
CA HIS A 488 -6.10 8.67 0.31
C HIS A 488 -5.33 8.19 1.55
N GLY A 489 -4.76 9.10 2.34
CA GLY A 489 -4.12 8.75 3.61
C GLY A 489 -5.07 8.02 4.56
N LEU A 490 -6.32 8.51 4.67
CA LEU A 490 -7.37 7.84 5.44
C LEU A 490 -7.71 6.45 4.86
N TYR A 491 -7.77 6.33 3.53
CA TYR A 491 -7.96 5.05 2.87
C TYR A 491 -6.86 4.06 3.25
N GLU A 492 -5.58 4.45 3.17
CA GLU A 492 -4.45 3.57 3.46
C GLU A 492 -4.42 3.09 4.91
N GLN A 493 -4.69 4.00 5.86
CA GLN A 493 -4.56 3.73 7.28
C GLN A 493 -5.77 3.00 7.88
N VAL A 494 -6.99 3.32 7.45
CA VAL A 494 -8.22 2.85 8.10
C VAL A 494 -9.00 1.88 7.20
N LEU A 495 -9.30 2.26 5.96
CA LEU A 495 -10.17 1.46 5.09
C LEU A 495 -9.46 0.24 4.50
N ARG A 496 -8.23 0.39 4.02
CA ARG A 496 -7.48 -0.66 3.33
C ARG A 496 -7.35 -1.93 4.19
N PRO A 497 -6.93 -1.88 5.48
CA PRO A 497 -6.88 -3.07 6.32
C PRO A 497 -8.25 -3.75 6.49
N ALA A 498 -9.31 -2.97 6.69
CA ALA A 498 -10.67 -3.46 6.88
C ALA A 498 -11.24 -4.11 5.59
N LEU A 499 -11.04 -3.47 4.44
CA LEU A 499 -11.47 -3.97 3.13
C LEU A 499 -10.81 -5.31 2.79
N LEU A 500 -9.50 -5.42 3.01
CA LEU A 500 -8.75 -6.65 2.77
C LEU A 500 -9.21 -7.78 3.70
N ARG A 501 -9.39 -7.49 5.00
CA ARG A 501 -9.86 -8.46 6.00
C ARG A 501 -11.22 -9.06 5.62
N HIS A 502 -12.15 -8.23 5.14
CA HIS A 502 -13.51 -8.64 4.77
C HIS A 502 -13.67 -9.03 3.30
N LYS A 503 -12.57 -9.05 2.52
CA LYS A 503 -12.53 -9.38 1.09
C LYS A 503 -13.51 -8.53 0.25
N LEU A 504 -13.57 -7.23 0.54
CA LEU A 504 -14.45 -6.25 -0.10
C LEU A 504 -13.76 -5.58 -1.31
N TYR A 505 -13.35 -6.39 -2.28
CA TYR A 505 -12.52 -5.93 -3.40
C TYR A 505 -13.28 -5.07 -4.42
N ALA A 506 -14.60 -5.25 -4.56
CA ALA A 506 -15.42 -4.41 -5.44
C ALA A 506 -15.52 -2.98 -4.88
N GLU A 507 -15.83 -2.88 -3.58
CA GLU A 507 -15.90 -1.61 -2.86
C GLU A 507 -14.53 -0.90 -2.83
N MET A 508 -13.43 -1.67 -2.73
CA MET A 508 -12.07 -1.16 -2.84
C MET A 508 -11.82 -0.50 -4.21
N LEU A 509 -12.22 -1.12 -5.33
CA LEU A 509 -12.06 -0.51 -6.66
C LEU A 509 -12.88 0.78 -6.81
N GLU A 510 -14.14 0.76 -6.35
CA GLU A 510 -15.01 1.94 -6.41
C GLU A 510 -14.38 3.15 -5.69
N LEU A 511 -13.78 2.92 -4.52
CA LEU A 511 -13.05 3.96 -3.76
C LEU A 511 -11.84 4.48 -4.52
N LEU A 512 -10.99 3.57 -5.03
CA LEU A 512 -9.77 3.95 -5.73
C LEU A 512 -10.09 4.77 -6.98
N ASP A 513 -11.17 4.45 -7.71
CA ASP A 513 -11.60 5.20 -8.89
C ASP A 513 -12.05 6.63 -8.58
N GLU A 514 -12.69 6.85 -7.42
CA GLU A 514 -13.08 8.19 -6.97
C GLU A 514 -11.89 9.03 -6.51
N ILE A 515 -10.89 8.43 -5.85
CA ILE A 515 -9.73 9.15 -5.31
C ILE A 515 -8.73 9.52 -6.42
N THR A 516 -8.48 8.60 -7.37
CA THR A 516 -7.33 8.71 -8.29
C THR A 516 -7.63 9.24 -9.68
N THR A 517 -8.89 9.41 -10.05
CA THR A 517 -9.23 10.06 -11.34
C THR A 517 -8.72 11.51 -11.42
N ARG A 518 -8.27 12.09 -10.29
CA ARG A 518 -8.03 13.53 -10.15
C ARG A 518 -6.68 13.90 -9.55
N ALA A 519 -6.05 13.03 -8.73
CA ALA A 519 -4.75 13.29 -8.10
C ALA A 519 -3.66 12.31 -8.56
N ASP A 520 -2.41 12.75 -8.63
CA ASP A 520 -1.22 11.93 -8.93
C ASP A 520 -0.85 11.03 -7.73
N ILE A 521 -1.65 9.98 -7.52
CA ILE A 521 -1.54 9.03 -6.40
C ILE A 521 -1.41 7.62 -6.97
N ASP A 522 -0.31 6.94 -6.63
CA ASP A 522 -0.08 5.56 -7.06
C ASP A 522 -0.96 4.57 -6.27
N THR A 523 -2.06 4.15 -6.90
CA THR A 523 -2.99 3.14 -6.37
C THR A 523 -2.96 1.85 -7.18
N HIS A 524 -1.98 1.73 -8.08
CA HIS A 524 -1.96 0.67 -9.08
C HIS A 524 -1.76 -0.72 -8.47
N PHE A 525 -1.01 -0.83 -7.37
CA PHE A 525 -0.87 -2.08 -6.62
C PHE A 525 -2.22 -2.60 -6.11
N ASP A 526 -2.94 -1.74 -5.41
CA ASP A 526 -4.21 -2.06 -4.75
C ASP A 526 -5.32 -2.33 -5.78
N ARG A 527 -5.31 -1.62 -6.92
CA ARG A 527 -6.14 -1.94 -8.09
C ARG A 527 -5.81 -3.30 -8.69
N GLY A 528 -4.52 -3.62 -8.81
CA GLY A 528 -4.06 -4.93 -9.28
C GLY A 528 -4.58 -6.05 -8.39
N LEU A 529 -4.45 -5.88 -7.07
CA LEU A 529 -4.91 -6.84 -6.07
C LEU A 529 -6.42 -7.05 -6.15
N ALA A 530 -7.20 -5.97 -6.17
CA ALA A 530 -8.65 -6.08 -6.19
C ALA A 530 -9.19 -6.70 -7.50
N ASN A 531 -8.63 -6.34 -8.67
CA ASN A 531 -9.02 -6.95 -9.94
C ASN A 531 -8.70 -8.45 -9.99
N ASP A 532 -7.57 -8.85 -9.41
CA ASP A 532 -7.14 -10.25 -9.39
C ASP A 532 -8.11 -11.13 -8.59
N TYR A 533 -8.48 -10.69 -7.39
CA TYR A 533 -9.47 -11.40 -6.56
C TYR A 533 -10.89 -11.40 -7.14
N LEU A 534 -11.20 -10.47 -8.04
CA LEU A 534 -12.46 -10.45 -8.80
C LEU A 534 -12.42 -11.28 -10.10
N GLY A 535 -11.31 -11.98 -10.38
CA GLY A 535 -11.13 -12.79 -11.59
C GLY A 535 -10.88 -11.99 -12.86
N ARG A 536 -10.59 -10.69 -12.74
CA ARG A 536 -10.31 -9.77 -13.87
C ARG A 536 -8.81 -9.73 -14.14
N HIS A 537 -8.22 -10.87 -14.47
CA HIS A 537 -6.77 -11.07 -14.53
C HIS A 537 -6.04 -10.12 -15.51
N ASP A 538 -6.63 -9.78 -16.65
CA ASP A 538 -6.00 -8.86 -17.61
C ASP A 538 -5.92 -7.43 -17.08
N LEU A 539 -6.96 -6.97 -16.36
CA LEU A 539 -6.98 -5.66 -15.71
C LEU A 539 -6.03 -5.63 -14.51
N ALA A 540 -5.94 -6.73 -13.76
CA ALA A 540 -4.99 -6.89 -12.67
C ALA A 540 -3.55 -6.76 -13.17
N ARG A 541 -3.23 -7.47 -14.26
CA ARG A 541 -1.92 -7.42 -14.94
C ARG A 541 -1.58 -5.99 -15.37
N LEU A 542 -2.50 -5.32 -16.06
CA LEU A 542 -2.28 -3.95 -16.51
C LEU A 542 -2.03 -3.00 -15.33
N ALA A 543 -2.79 -3.15 -14.24
CA ALA A 543 -2.62 -2.34 -13.05
C ALA A 543 -1.26 -2.59 -12.38
N TYR A 544 -0.84 -3.85 -12.17
CA TYR A 544 0.48 -4.12 -11.60
C TYR A 544 1.63 -3.62 -12.48
N TRP A 545 1.53 -3.68 -13.81
CA TRP A 545 2.56 -3.10 -14.68
C TRP A 545 2.60 -1.57 -14.62
N ARG A 546 1.47 -0.90 -14.36
CA ARG A 546 1.43 0.56 -14.24
C ARG A 546 2.09 1.10 -12.96
N SER A 547 2.39 0.26 -11.97
CA SER A 547 3.24 0.67 -10.84
C SER A 547 4.74 0.68 -11.17
N ALA A 548 5.14 0.43 -12.42
CA ALA A 548 6.53 0.54 -12.92
C ALA A 548 6.91 2.01 -13.15
N PRO A 549 7.49 2.68 -12.14
CA PRO A 549 8.90 2.42 -11.87
C PRO A 549 9.19 1.72 -10.54
N ASN A 550 8.25 1.70 -9.59
CA ASN A 550 8.43 1.26 -8.20
C ASN A 550 7.68 -0.06 -7.88
N LEU A 551 7.71 -1.01 -8.81
CA LEU A 551 7.13 -2.34 -8.60
C LEU A 551 7.65 -2.94 -7.28
N SER A 552 6.74 -3.14 -6.33
CA SER A 552 7.04 -3.83 -5.09
C SER A 552 7.27 -5.32 -5.36
N ALA A 553 8.01 -5.99 -4.47
CA ALA A 553 8.18 -7.44 -4.51
C ALA A 553 6.83 -8.18 -4.60
N GLY A 554 5.79 -7.66 -3.91
CA GLY A 554 4.44 -8.21 -3.98
C GLY A 554 3.79 -8.09 -5.36
N ALA A 555 3.98 -6.99 -6.08
CA ALA A 555 3.42 -6.81 -7.43
C ALA A 555 4.09 -7.76 -8.42
N ILE A 556 5.40 -7.96 -8.30
CA ILE A 556 6.17 -8.89 -9.13
C ILE A 556 5.73 -10.34 -8.86
N SER A 557 5.55 -10.69 -7.58
CA SER A 557 5.04 -12.02 -7.20
C SER A 557 3.65 -12.28 -7.80
N ASN A 558 2.74 -11.31 -7.73
CA ASN A 558 1.40 -11.44 -8.31
C ASN A 558 1.44 -11.51 -9.85
N LEU A 559 2.28 -10.72 -10.51
CA LEU A 559 2.49 -10.81 -11.96
C LEU A 559 3.05 -12.17 -12.39
N LEU A 560 4.03 -12.72 -11.67
CA LEU A 560 4.56 -14.06 -11.93
C LEU A 560 3.48 -15.14 -11.81
N ARG A 561 2.62 -15.03 -10.78
CA ARG A 561 1.50 -15.94 -10.58
C ARG A 561 0.52 -15.88 -11.75
N LEU A 562 0.16 -14.67 -12.22
CA LEU A 562 -0.72 -14.46 -13.36
C LEU A 562 -0.12 -15.00 -14.66
N ALA A 563 1.15 -14.70 -14.93
CA ALA A 563 1.88 -15.21 -16.09
C ALA A 563 1.96 -16.76 -16.08
N SER A 564 2.11 -17.35 -14.89
CA SER A 564 2.11 -18.82 -14.72
C SER A 564 0.76 -19.45 -15.03
N ILE A 565 -0.34 -18.83 -14.61
CA ILE A 565 -1.70 -19.28 -14.92
C ILE A 565 -1.95 -19.20 -16.44
N GLN A 566 -1.53 -18.11 -17.06
CA GLN A 566 -1.71 -17.87 -18.50
C GLN A 566 -0.68 -18.60 -19.38
N ARG A 567 0.33 -19.25 -18.78
CA ARG A 567 1.46 -19.88 -19.48
C ARG A 567 2.20 -18.91 -20.42
N ASP A 568 2.31 -17.64 -20.00
CA ASP A 568 2.93 -16.55 -20.77
C ASP A 568 4.44 -16.47 -20.49
N GLY A 569 5.24 -17.16 -21.31
CA GLY A 569 6.70 -17.18 -21.17
C GLY A 569 7.38 -15.84 -21.48
N ALA A 570 6.79 -15.03 -22.38
CA ALA A 570 7.34 -13.73 -22.74
C ALA A 570 7.19 -12.73 -21.58
N GLU A 571 6.06 -12.78 -20.87
CA GLU A 571 5.85 -11.98 -19.67
C GLU A 571 6.81 -12.39 -18.54
N MET A 572 7.05 -13.70 -18.34
CA MET A 572 8.05 -14.16 -17.37
C MET A 572 9.46 -13.66 -17.70
N GLU A 573 9.85 -13.65 -18.98
CA GLU A 573 11.14 -13.12 -19.41
C GLU A 573 11.25 -11.60 -19.16
N ARG A 574 10.17 -10.86 -19.43
CA ARG A 574 10.12 -9.43 -19.13
C ARG A 574 10.24 -9.14 -17.64
N LEU A 575 9.61 -9.96 -16.77
CA LEU A 575 9.75 -9.87 -15.32
C LEU A 575 11.18 -10.17 -14.86
N GLU A 576 11.82 -11.19 -15.43
CA GLU A 576 13.21 -11.58 -15.11
C GLU A 576 14.21 -10.46 -15.43
N GLN A 577 14.05 -9.81 -16.59
CA GLN A 577 14.86 -8.65 -16.98
C GLN A 577 14.66 -7.48 -16.02
N LEU A 578 13.42 -7.17 -15.64
CA LEU A 578 13.11 -6.08 -14.71
C LEU A 578 13.70 -6.32 -13.32
N VAL A 579 13.53 -7.53 -12.78
CA VAL A 579 14.06 -7.90 -11.46
C VAL A 579 15.58 -7.81 -11.45
N SER A 580 16.23 -8.31 -12.50
CA SER A 580 17.68 -8.26 -12.65
C SER A 580 18.21 -6.82 -12.70
N GLN A 581 17.53 -5.92 -13.42
CA GLN A 581 17.85 -4.49 -13.43
C GLN A 581 17.68 -3.84 -12.05
N ARG A 582 16.63 -4.19 -11.30
CA ARG A 582 16.36 -3.64 -9.95
C ARG A 582 17.36 -4.14 -8.90
N CYS A 583 17.73 -5.42 -8.92
CA CYS A 583 18.72 -5.99 -7.99
C CYS A 583 20.04 -5.22 -8.00
N ALA A 584 20.48 -4.68 -9.15
CA ALA A 584 21.71 -3.91 -9.27
C ALA A 584 21.72 -2.59 -8.45
N SER A 585 20.56 -2.14 -7.97
CA SER A 585 20.38 -0.86 -7.26
C SER A 585 19.90 -1.00 -5.80
N LEU A 586 19.72 -2.23 -5.30
CA LEU A 586 19.13 -2.51 -3.99
C LEU A 586 20.18 -3.09 -3.02
N GLU A 587 19.99 -2.85 -1.72
CA GLU A 587 20.84 -3.38 -0.64
C GLU A 587 19.99 -3.97 0.51
N GLY A 588 20.59 -4.83 1.34
CA GLY A 588 19.97 -5.40 2.53
C GLY A 588 18.74 -6.29 2.24
N LYS A 589 17.71 -6.19 3.08
CA LYS A 589 16.50 -7.05 3.00
C LYS A 589 15.72 -6.92 1.68
N ALA A 590 15.79 -5.76 1.03
CA ALA A 590 15.11 -5.55 -0.25
C ALA A 590 15.79 -6.34 -1.38
N LEU A 591 17.12 -6.42 -1.38
CA LEU A 591 17.88 -7.22 -2.34
C LEU A 591 17.57 -8.71 -2.18
N GLU A 592 17.59 -9.23 -0.95
CA GLU A 592 17.28 -10.63 -0.66
C GLU A 592 15.89 -11.06 -1.18
N ALA A 593 14.88 -10.19 -1.02
CA ALA A 593 13.53 -10.45 -1.52
C ALA A 593 13.46 -10.50 -3.05
N PHE A 594 14.16 -9.59 -3.73
CA PHE A 594 14.20 -9.56 -5.20
C PHE A 594 15.03 -10.71 -5.80
N GLU A 595 16.13 -11.12 -5.15
CA GLU A 595 16.89 -12.31 -5.55
C GLU A 595 16.11 -13.62 -5.35
N ALA A 596 15.27 -13.70 -4.32
CA ALA A 596 14.34 -14.81 -4.15
C ALA A 596 13.32 -14.85 -5.30
N LEU A 597 12.74 -13.70 -5.66
CA LEU A 597 11.83 -13.58 -6.81
C LEU A 597 12.51 -13.94 -8.12
N ALA A 598 13.75 -13.49 -8.36
CA ALA A 598 14.52 -13.85 -9.56
C ALA A 598 14.62 -15.38 -9.71
N ARG A 599 14.99 -16.08 -8.64
CA ARG A 599 15.06 -17.54 -8.63
C ARG A 599 13.71 -18.19 -8.90
N GLU A 600 12.63 -17.65 -8.35
CA GLU A 600 11.27 -18.15 -8.56
C GLU A 600 10.80 -17.95 -10.02
N ILE A 601 11.11 -16.81 -10.62
CA ILE A 601 10.82 -16.52 -12.03
C ILE A 601 11.58 -17.50 -12.92
N SER A 602 12.90 -17.65 -12.73
CA SER A 602 13.71 -18.57 -13.54
C SER A 602 13.24 -20.02 -13.38
N ALA A 603 12.88 -20.45 -12.17
CA ALA A 603 12.34 -21.78 -11.92
C ALA A 603 10.98 -22.00 -12.62
N SER A 604 10.10 -21.01 -12.60
CA SER A 604 8.77 -21.08 -13.25
C SER A 604 8.90 -21.10 -14.78
N ARG A 605 9.83 -20.32 -15.32
CA ARG A 605 10.19 -20.32 -16.74
C ARG A 605 10.76 -21.68 -17.18
N LEU A 606 11.67 -22.26 -16.38
CA LEU A 606 12.23 -23.58 -16.68
C LEU A 606 11.16 -24.68 -16.64
N LYS A 607 10.20 -24.60 -15.70
CA LYS A 607 9.05 -25.51 -15.67
C LYS A 607 8.18 -25.37 -16.92
N LEU A 608 7.89 -24.14 -17.34
CA LEU A 608 7.10 -23.86 -18.54
C LEU A 608 7.80 -24.32 -19.82
N ALA A 609 9.12 -24.11 -19.92
CA ALA A 609 9.93 -24.56 -21.06
C ALA A 609 9.96 -26.10 -21.19
N ASN A 610 9.83 -26.81 -20.07
CA ASN A 610 9.74 -28.27 -20.04
C ASN A 610 8.30 -28.81 -20.09
N ASP A 611 7.28 -27.95 -20.25
CA ASP A 611 5.89 -28.39 -20.38
C ASP A 611 5.68 -29.04 -21.76
N PRO A 612 5.26 -30.32 -21.82
CA PRO A 612 5.04 -31.03 -23.08
C PRO A 612 4.09 -30.31 -24.05
N ALA A 613 3.09 -29.57 -23.54
CA ALA A 613 2.15 -28.83 -24.37
C ALA A 613 2.81 -27.59 -25.02
N VAL A 614 3.70 -26.91 -24.30
CA VAL A 614 4.47 -25.76 -24.82
C VAL A 614 5.50 -26.24 -25.84
N ILE A 615 6.19 -27.35 -25.55
CA ILE A 615 7.13 -27.99 -26.49
C ILE A 615 6.39 -28.40 -27.77
N LYS A 616 5.21 -29.03 -27.64
CA LYS A 616 4.38 -29.43 -28.78
C LYS A 616 4.03 -28.24 -29.66
N LYS A 617 3.52 -27.14 -29.08
CA LYS A 617 3.18 -25.93 -29.83
C LYS A 617 4.38 -25.28 -30.51
N SER A 618 5.53 -25.23 -29.83
CA SER A 618 6.77 -24.69 -30.41
C SER A 618 7.25 -25.51 -31.62
N LYS A 619 7.20 -26.86 -31.53
CA LYS A 619 7.52 -27.74 -32.65
C LYS A 619 6.57 -27.53 -33.84
N ILE A 620 5.26 -27.43 -33.60
CA ILE A 620 4.25 -27.15 -34.64
C ILE A 620 4.55 -25.80 -35.31
N ALA A 621 4.79 -24.74 -34.54
CA ALA A 621 5.08 -23.42 -35.08
C ALA A 621 6.36 -23.41 -35.95
N THR A 622 7.40 -24.10 -35.49
CA THR A 622 8.67 -24.23 -36.25
C THR A 622 8.47 -24.98 -37.56
N GLU A 623 7.73 -26.08 -37.53
CA GLU A 623 7.40 -26.87 -38.72
C GLU A 623 6.57 -26.04 -39.73
N LEU A 624 5.54 -25.32 -39.27
CA LEU A 624 4.67 -24.54 -40.17
C LEU A 624 5.39 -23.34 -40.79
N ALA A 625 6.39 -22.78 -40.10
CA ALA A 625 7.18 -21.65 -40.59
C ALA A 625 8.04 -21.97 -41.83
N GLN A 626 8.20 -23.24 -42.20
CA GLN A 626 8.92 -23.63 -43.42
C GLN A 626 8.11 -23.41 -44.71
N TYR A 627 6.78 -23.24 -44.61
CA TYR A 627 5.90 -23.02 -45.75
C TYR A 627 5.71 -21.53 -46.04
N PRO A 628 5.56 -21.12 -47.31
CA PRO A 628 5.50 -19.71 -47.67
C PRO A 628 4.20 -19.02 -47.23
N ASP A 629 4.34 -17.76 -46.84
CA ASP A 629 3.23 -16.88 -46.47
C ASP A 629 2.51 -16.24 -47.67
N SER A 630 2.82 -16.63 -48.91
CA SER A 630 2.23 -16.10 -50.13
C SER A 630 2.08 -17.19 -51.19
N VAL A 631 1.09 -17.06 -52.08
CA VAL A 631 0.96 -17.95 -53.25
C VAL A 631 2.15 -17.73 -54.20
N LEU A 632 2.84 -18.81 -54.55
CA LEU A 632 4.05 -18.77 -55.38
C LEU A 632 3.79 -19.07 -56.87
N VAL A 633 2.58 -19.50 -57.22
CA VAL A 633 2.17 -19.83 -58.59
C VAL A 633 1.37 -18.69 -59.23
N SER A 634 1.46 -18.59 -60.56
CA SER A 634 0.81 -17.53 -61.34
C SER A 634 -0.47 -18.01 -62.06
N GLY A 635 -0.68 -19.32 -62.18
CA GLY A 635 -1.91 -19.88 -62.76
C GLY A 635 -1.91 -21.41 -62.84
N ILE A 636 -2.96 -21.97 -63.46
CA ILE A 636 -3.17 -23.43 -63.54
C ILE A 636 -2.07 -24.20 -64.28
N THR A 637 -1.25 -23.52 -65.07
CA THR A 637 -0.12 -24.11 -65.80
C THR A 637 1.03 -24.52 -64.89
N ASP A 638 1.11 -23.94 -63.70
CA ASP A 638 2.17 -24.21 -62.73
C ASP A 638 1.85 -25.43 -61.84
N LEU A 639 0.60 -25.91 -61.88
CA LEU A 639 0.14 -27.06 -61.11
C LEU A 639 0.28 -28.34 -61.93
N SER A 640 0.63 -29.44 -61.28
CA SER A 640 0.43 -30.78 -61.83
C SER A 640 -1.06 -31.14 -61.87
N PHE A 641 -1.41 -32.14 -62.68
CA PHE A 641 -2.78 -32.64 -62.73
C PHE A 641 -3.24 -33.21 -61.37
N GLY A 642 -2.34 -33.87 -60.63
CA GLY A 642 -2.59 -34.40 -59.28
C GLY A 642 -2.92 -33.30 -58.29
N GLU A 643 -2.09 -32.25 -58.20
CA GLU A 643 -2.31 -31.11 -57.32
C GLU A 643 -3.61 -30.35 -57.65
N ALA A 644 -3.92 -30.16 -58.94
CA ALA A 644 -5.17 -29.53 -59.35
C ALA A 644 -6.39 -30.35 -58.93
N ALA A 645 -6.34 -31.68 -59.11
CA ALA A 645 -7.40 -32.57 -58.64
C ALA A 645 -7.49 -32.63 -57.11
N MET A 646 -6.36 -32.58 -56.40
CA MET A 646 -6.31 -32.54 -54.94
C MET A 646 -6.93 -31.25 -54.39
N LEU A 647 -6.60 -30.10 -54.97
CA LEU A 647 -7.11 -28.80 -54.55
C LEU A 647 -8.63 -28.73 -54.67
N ILE A 648 -9.19 -29.15 -55.81
CA ILE A 648 -10.64 -29.24 -56.02
C ILE A 648 -11.28 -30.24 -55.04
N SER A 649 -10.61 -31.35 -54.77
CA SER A 649 -11.10 -32.36 -53.83
C SER A 649 -11.19 -31.82 -52.41
N LEU A 650 -10.17 -31.10 -51.94
CA LEU A 650 -10.17 -30.43 -50.63
C LEU A 650 -11.30 -29.39 -50.54
N PHE A 651 -11.43 -28.52 -51.55
CA PHE A 651 -12.48 -27.49 -51.60
C PHE A 651 -13.89 -28.10 -51.49
N ARG A 652 -14.16 -29.17 -52.24
CA ARG A 652 -15.46 -29.84 -52.22
C ARG A 652 -15.73 -30.58 -50.93
N LEU A 653 -14.71 -31.21 -50.36
CA LEU A 653 -14.85 -31.99 -49.13
C LEU A 653 -15.09 -31.10 -47.91
N CYS A 654 -14.44 -29.94 -47.86
CA CYS A 654 -14.53 -29.00 -46.75
C CYS A 654 -15.64 -27.95 -46.91
N GLY A 655 -16.48 -28.06 -47.95
CA GLY A 655 -17.64 -27.18 -48.17
C GLY A 655 -17.33 -25.80 -48.79
N GLY A 656 -16.13 -25.59 -49.32
CA GLY A 656 -15.63 -24.30 -49.80
C GLY A 656 -16.16 -23.85 -51.17
N LEU A 657 -17.47 -23.68 -51.34
CA LEU A 657 -18.03 -23.03 -52.53
C LEU A 657 -18.51 -21.58 -52.27
N ASP A 658 -18.49 -21.11 -51.01
CA ASP A 658 -19.00 -19.80 -50.60
C ASP A 658 -17.88 -18.88 -50.06
N GLN A 659 -16.91 -18.47 -50.89
CA GLN A 659 -15.88 -17.44 -50.58
C GLN A 659 -15.08 -17.58 -49.27
N ASP A 660 -15.21 -18.70 -48.55
CA ASP A 660 -14.58 -18.90 -47.25
C ASP A 660 -13.05 -19.01 -47.40
N LEU A 661 -12.33 -18.18 -46.64
CA LEU A 661 -10.86 -18.19 -46.58
C LEU A 661 -10.32 -19.20 -45.56
N VAL A 662 -11.20 -19.92 -44.87
CA VAL A 662 -10.85 -21.01 -43.96
C VAL A 662 -11.79 -22.18 -44.23
N LEU A 663 -11.22 -23.29 -44.70
CA LEU A 663 -11.93 -24.54 -44.93
C LEU A 663 -11.97 -25.36 -43.64
N GLU A 664 -13.16 -25.80 -43.25
CA GLU A 664 -13.37 -26.62 -42.06
C GLU A 664 -12.77 -28.03 -42.18
N PRO A 665 -12.44 -28.71 -41.06
CA PRO A 665 -11.91 -30.06 -41.10
C PRO A 665 -12.96 -31.04 -41.63
N PHE A 666 -12.51 -32.05 -42.36
CA PHE A 666 -13.38 -33.06 -42.97
C PHE A 666 -13.43 -34.39 -42.20
N ALA A 667 -13.01 -34.43 -40.93
CA ALA A 667 -13.06 -35.63 -40.09
C ALA A 667 -14.47 -36.20 -39.90
N SER A 668 -15.51 -35.36 -40.00
CA SER A 668 -16.92 -35.73 -39.92
C SER A 668 -17.51 -36.16 -41.27
N SER A 669 -16.77 -36.03 -42.37
CA SER A 669 -17.24 -36.44 -43.69
C SER A 669 -17.32 -37.97 -43.78
N GLU A 670 -18.46 -38.48 -44.28
CA GLU A 670 -18.60 -39.90 -44.62
C GLU A 670 -17.76 -40.30 -45.85
N THR A 671 -17.27 -39.30 -46.60
CA THR A 671 -16.44 -39.46 -47.80
C THR A 671 -14.96 -39.22 -47.45
N PRO A 672 -14.07 -40.20 -47.61
CA PRO A 672 -12.64 -40.00 -47.44
C PRO A 672 -12.06 -39.15 -48.58
N LEU A 673 -11.00 -38.38 -48.32
CA LEU A 673 -10.34 -37.56 -49.34
C LEU A 673 -9.67 -38.42 -50.43
N VAL A 674 -8.88 -39.41 -50.01
CA VAL A 674 -8.14 -40.37 -50.84
C VAL A 674 -8.22 -41.79 -50.24
N PRO A 675 -8.04 -42.87 -51.04
CA PRO A 675 -7.85 -44.21 -50.49
C PRO A 675 -6.60 -44.24 -49.58
N VAL A 676 -6.56 -45.12 -48.56
CA VAL A 676 -5.39 -45.52 -47.70
C VAL A 676 -4.06 -44.83 -48.05
N PRO A 677 -3.33 -44.21 -47.09
CA PRO A 677 -2.47 -43.04 -47.33
C PRO A 677 -1.72 -43.14 -48.65
N HIS A 678 -2.38 -42.62 -49.69
CA HIS A 678 -1.71 -42.14 -50.87
C HIS A 678 -0.64 -41.17 -50.38
N ASP A 679 0.50 -41.18 -51.05
CA ASP A 679 1.56 -40.21 -50.83
C ASP A 679 0.88 -38.83 -50.86
N SER A 680 0.72 -38.19 -49.70
CA SER A 680 0.00 -36.92 -49.58
C SER A 680 0.85 -35.77 -50.11
N GLN A 681 1.75 -36.09 -51.04
CA GLN A 681 2.68 -35.21 -51.72
C GLN A 681 1.93 -34.09 -52.41
N ASP A 682 0.75 -34.35 -52.99
CA ASP A 682 -0.06 -33.29 -53.57
C ASP A 682 -0.52 -32.27 -52.51
N VAL A 683 -0.89 -32.70 -51.30
CA VAL A 683 -1.26 -31.78 -50.20
C VAL A 683 -0.04 -30.96 -49.75
N PHE A 684 1.11 -31.61 -49.60
CA PHE A 684 2.36 -30.91 -49.27
C PHE A 684 2.83 -29.98 -50.40
N GLY A 685 2.61 -30.35 -51.67
CA GLY A 685 2.89 -29.52 -52.83
C GLY A 685 2.03 -28.26 -52.85
N LEU A 686 0.72 -28.41 -52.59
CA LEU A 686 -0.18 -27.27 -52.41
C LEU A 686 0.25 -26.36 -51.25
N MET A 687 0.76 -26.91 -50.14
CA MET A 687 1.32 -26.13 -49.03
C MET A 687 2.63 -25.42 -49.42
N ALA A 688 3.54 -26.12 -50.10
CA ALA A 688 4.83 -25.58 -50.56
C ALA A 688 4.67 -24.46 -51.60
N MET A 689 3.58 -24.48 -52.38
CA MET A 689 3.20 -23.40 -53.30
C MET A 689 2.42 -22.26 -52.63
N GLY A 690 2.08 -22.39 -51.34
CA GLY A 690 1.30 -21.41 -50.58
C GLY A 690 -0.17 -21.33 -50.96
N LEU A 691 -0.69 -22.30 -51.73
CA LEU A 691 -2.10 -22.34 -52.17
C LEU A 691 -3.05 -22.65 -51.02
N ILE A 692 -2.61 -23.50 -50.10
CA ILE A 692 -3.28 -23.79 -48.82
C ILE A 692 -2.26 -23.67 -47.69
N ALA A 693 -2.71 -23.29 -46.51
CA ALA A 693 -1.90 -23.24 -45.30
C ALA A 693 -2.68 -23.84 -44.13
N VAL A 694 -2.00 -24.23 -43.05
CA VAL A 694 -2.69 -24.65 -41.84
C VAL A 694 -3.20 -23.41 -41.10
N SER A 695 -4.51 -23.35 -40.82
CA SER A 695 -5.10 -22.23 -40.09
C SER A 695 -4.57 -22.18 -38.66
N PRO A 696 -4.27 -20.98 -38.10
CA PRO A 696 -3.93 -20.82 -36.69
C PRO A 696 -5.00 -21.33 -35.71
N GLU A 697 -6.24 -21.51 -36.19
CA GLU A 697 -7.35 -22.07 -35.42
C GLU A 697 -7.38 -23.60 -35.40
N THR A 698 -6.45 -24.27 -36.10
CA THR A 698 -6.34 -25.73 -36.10
C THR A 698 -6.03 -26.24 -34.70
N PRO A 699 -6.80 -27.20 -34.16
CA PRO A 699 -6.57 -27.69 -32.81
C PRO A 699 -5.32 -28.58 -32.74
N ASP A 700 -4.63 -28.57 -31.59
CA ASP A 700 -3.40 -29.34 -31.36
C ASP A 700 -3.54 -30.85 -31.61
N VAL A 701 -4.77 -31.40 -31.57
CA VAL A 701 -5.05 -32.82 -31.86
C VAL A 701 -4.80 -33.20 -33.31
N ALA A 702 -4.80 -32.24 -34.23
CA ALA A 702 -4.47 -32.45 -35.64
C ALA A 702 -2.98 -32.77 -35.88
N PHE A 703 -2.14 -32.60 -34.85
CA PHE A 703 -0.71 -32.80 -34.93
C PHE A 703 -0.25 -33.90 -33.97
N VAL A 704 0.57 -34.81 -34.49
CA VAL A 704 1.25 -35.86 -33.71
C VAL A 704 2.74 -35.58 -33.75
N THR A 705 3.32 -35.24 -32.60
CA THR A 705 4.76 -34.95 -32.49
C THR A 705 5.54 -36.22 -32.13
N HIS A 706 6.48 -36.60 -32.97
CA HIS A 706 7.54 -37.56 -32.66
C HIS A 706 8.85 -36.82 -32.37
N ASP A 707 9.88 -37.54 -31.91
CA ASP A 707 11.12 -36.93 -31.38
C ASP A 707 11.69 -35.83 -32.29
N ASP A 708 11.70 -36.06 -33.62
CA ASP A 708 12.27 -35.12 -34.62
C ASP A 708 11.28 -34.67 -35.72
N ALA A 709 10.00 -35.03 -35.65
CA ALA A 709 9.04 -34.74 -36.73
C ALA A 709 7.62 -34.44 -36.24
N VAL A 710 6.89 -33.63 -37.00
CA VAL A 710 5.46 -33.38 -36.80
C VAL A 710 4.68 -34.11 -37.90
N ALA A 711 3.85 -35.06 -37.51
CA ALA A 711 2.91 -35.73 -38.41
C ALA A 711 1.54 -35.04 -38.38
N TYR A 712 0.89 -35.00 -39.55
CA TYR A 712 -0.39 -34.31 -39.77
C TYR A 712 -1.53 -35.32 -39.86
N LEU A 713 -2.62 -35.06 -39.13
CA LEU A 713 -3.90 -35.71 -39.33
C LEU A 713 -4.76 -34.79 -40.21
N PHE A 714 -4.57 -34.84 -41.53
CA PHE A 714 -5.17 -33.88 -42.47
C PHE A 714 -6.68 -33.74 -42.37
N ASN A 715 -7.40 -34.79 -41.96
CA ASN A 715 -8.84 -34.74 -41.73
C ASN A 715 -9.25 -33.86 -40.54
N GLN A 716 -8.34 -33.58 -39.60
CA GLN A 716 -8.55 -32.71 -38.45
C GLN A 716 -7.97 -31.30 -38.64
N VAL A 717 -7.27 -31.06 -39.75
CA VAL A 717 -6.66 -29.76 -40.06
C VAL A 717 -7.72 -28.79 -40.58
N ARG A 718 -7.68 -27.54 -40.11
CA ARG A 718 -8.36 -26.41 -40.75
C ARG A 718 -7.44 -25.81 -41.79
N TRP A 719 -7.90 -25.63 -43.01
CA TRP A 719 -7.07 -25.09 -44.08
C TRP A 719 -7.36 -23.63 -44.31
N ALA A 720 -6.39 -22.76 -44.05
CA ALA A 720 -6.44 -21.38 -44.50
C ALA A 720 -6.16 -21.32 -46.00
N VAL A 721 -7.01 -20.61 -46.73
CA VAL A 721 -6.88 -20.41 -48.17
C VAL A 721 -6.75 -18.93 -48.46
N ARG A 722 -5.85 -18.58 -49.38
CA ARG A 722 -5.61 -17.20 -49.75
C ARG A 722 -6.60 -16.77 -50.84
N PRO A 723 -6.98 -15.47 -50.90
CA PRO A 723 -7.88 -14.98 -51.95
C PRO A 723 -7.41 -15.30 -53.36
N GLU A 724 -6.09 -15.30 -53.60
CA GLU A 724 -5.48 -15.62 -54.89
C GLU A 724 -5.76 -17.07 -55.32
N THR A 725 -5.80 -18.02 -54.37
CA THR A 725 -6.11 -19.43 -54.64
C THR A 725 -7.53 -19.60 -55.21
N LEU A 726 -8.49 -18.75 -54.84
CA LEU A 726 -9.87 -18.84 -55.35
C LEU A 726 -9.94 -18.60 -56.86
N SER A 727 -9.08 -17.72 -57.39
CA SER A 727 -8.97 -17.49 -58.83
C SER A 727 -8.43 -18.72 -59.56
N ILE A 728 -7.42 -19.38 -58.98
CA ILE A 728 -6.84 -20.61 -59.52
C ILE A 728 -7.87 -21.75 -59.49
N VAL A 729 -8.63 -21.90 -58.41
CA VAL A 729 -9.74 -22.86 -58.33
C VAL A 729 -10.74 -22.62 -59.45
N THR A 730 -11.16 -21.38 -59.66
CA THR A 730 -12.09 -21.01 -60.73
C THR A 730 -11.54 -21.37 -62.12
N ASP A 731 -10.26 -21.10 -62.36
CA ASP A 731 -9.59 -21.44 -63.63
C ASP A 731 -9.49 -22.96 -63.84
N ILE A 732 -9.21 -23.74 -62.78
CA ILE A 732 -9.23 -25.21 -62.82
C ILE A 732 -10.63 -25.69 -63.19
N GLU A 733 -11.68 -25.11 -62.58
CA GLU A 733 -13.05 -25.50 -62.86
C GLU A 733 -13.46 -25.19 -64.29
N GLN A 734 -13.02 -24.05 -64.83
CA GLN A 734 -13.24 -23.69 -66.23
C GLN A 734 -12.49 -24.62 -67.20
N ALA A 735 -11.25 -25.01 -66.88
CA ALA A 735 -10.47 -25.96 -67.66
C ALA A 735 -11.15 -27.34 -67.69
N ALA A 736 -11.59 -27.84 -66.53
CA ALA A 736 -12.36 -29.07 -66.42
C ALA A 736 -13.68 -28.98 -67.19
N ALA A 737 -14.39 -27.85 -67.08
CA ALA A 737 -15.70 -27.69 -67.70
C ALA A 737 -15.66 -27.62 -69.24
N SER A 738 -14.62 -26.96 -69.77
CA SER A 738 -14.41 -26.77 -71.20
C SER A 738 -13.66 -27.92 -71.88
N GLY A 739 -13.01 -28.79 -71.11
CA GLY A 739 -12.14 -29.85 -71.62
C GLY A 739 -10.81 -29.33 -72.18
N LYS A 740 -10.49 -28.05 -71.99
CA LYS A 740 -9.24 -27.41 -72.42
C LYS A 740 -8.23 -27.43 -71.29
N TRP A 741 -7.53 -28.55 -71.12
CA TRP A 741 -6.50 -28.69 -70.09
C TRP A 741 -5.14 -28.18 -70.60
N PRO A 742 -4.23 -27.78 -69.70
CA PRO A 742 -2.81 -27.65 -70.02
C PRO A 742 -2.23 -28.92 -70.65
N ASP A 743 -1.30 -28.79 -71.61
CA ASP A 743 -0.75 -29.92 -72.35
C ASP A 743 -0.08 -30.96 -71.44
N HIS A 744 0.60 -30.50 -70.39
CA HIS A 744 1.24 -31.40 -69.42
C HIS A 744 0.22 -32.18 -68.57
N TRP A 745 -0.99 -31.66 -68.36
CA TRP A 745 -2.04 -32.43 -67.67
C TRP A 745 -2.49 -33.63 -68.50
N PHE A 746 -2.60 -33.49 -69.82
CA PHE A 746 -2.91 -34.63 -70.69
C PHE A 746 -1.81 -35.70 -70.63
N ALA A 747 -0.54 -35.29 -70.53
CA ALA A 747 0.58 -36.21 -70.37
C ALA A 747 0.59 -36.91 -69.00
N GLN A 748 0.18 -36.21 -67.93
CA GLN A 748 0.19 -36.71 -66.55
C GLN A 748 -1.07 -37.52 -66.18
N ALA A 749 -2.22 -37.24 -66.81
CA ALA A 749 -3.49 -37.89 -66.48
C ALA A 749 -3.45 -39.43 -66.48
N PRO A 750 -2.79 -40.11 -67.44
CA PRO A 750 -2.60 -41.56 -67.42
C PRO A 750 -1.99 -42.07 -66.10
N ASP A 751 -0.89 -41.46 -65.67
CA ASP A 751 -0.13 -41.88 -64.50
C ASP A 751 -0.87 -41.57 -63.21
N VAL A 752 -1.49 -40.38 -63.11
CA VAL A 752 -2.29 -39.97 -61.94
C VAL A 752 -3.49 -40.90 -61.75
N VAL A 753 -4.24 -41.18 -62.82
CA VAL A 753 -5.42 -42.05 -62.74
C VAL A 753 -5.05 -43.51 -62.47
N LEU A 754 -3.96 -44.01 -63.08
CA LEU A 754 -3.47 -45.36 -62.80
C LEU A 754 -2.98 -45.48 -61.35
N SER A 755 -2.19 -44.52 -60.87
CA SER A 755 -1.70 -44.46 -59.48
C SER A 755 -2.88 -44.47 -58.50
N PHE A 756 -3.88 -43.63 -58.73
CA PHE A 756 -5.10 -43.60 -57.94
C PHE A 756 -5.84 -44.96 -57.92
N GLY A 757 -5.99 -45.59 -59.08
CA GLY A 757 -6.60 -46.92 -59.17
C GLY A 757 -5.81 -48.01 -58.43
N VAL A 758 -4.47 -47.91 -58.42
CA VAL A 758 -3.59 -48.80 -57.64
C VAL A 758 -3.88 -48.63 -56.15
N ASP A 759 -3.99 -47.41 -55.65
CA ASP A 759 -4.27 -47.16 -54.23
C ASP A 759 -5.67 -47.61 -53.81
N GLU A 760 -6.68 -47.40 -54.66
CA GLU A 760 -8.03 -47.92 -54.44
C GLU A 760 -8.05 -49.46 -54.39
N CYS A 761 -7.18 -50.13 -55.16
CA CYS A 761 -6.99 -51.58 -55.09
C CYS A 761 -6.18 -52.03 -53.86
N LEU A 762 -5.19 -51.26 -53.42
CA LEU A 762 -4.39 -51.55 -52.24
C LEU A 762 -5.23 -51.43 -50.95
N GLU A 763 -6.07 -50.41 -50.85
CA GLU A 763 -7.04 -50.27 -49.76
C GLU A 763 -7.94 -51.51 -49.67
N TYR A 764 -8.45 -51.96 -50.82
CA TYR A 764 -9.27 -53.16 -50.88
C TYR A 764 -8.49 -54.45 -50.54
N LEU A 765 -7.22 -54.54 -50.95
CA LEU A 765 -6.33 -55.64 -50.58
C LEU A 765 -6.08 -55.67 -49.06
N MET A 766 -5.85 -54.50 -48.46
CA MET A 766 -5.72 -54.34 -47.01
C MET A 766 -6.95 -54.85 -46.29
N HIS A 767 -8.13 -54.39 -46.72
CA HIS A 767 -9.38 -54.88 -46.21
C HIS A 767 -9.50 -56.41 -46.30
N CYS A 768 -9.23 -56.99 -47.48
CA CYS A 768 -9.35 -58.42 -47.70
C CYS A 768 -8.40 -59.24 -46.80
N ALA A 769 -7.17 -58.75 -46.58
CA ALA A 769 -6.19 -59.40 -45.71
C ALA A 769 -6.58 -59.29 -44.23
N GLU A 770 -6.98 -58.10 -43.78
CA GLU A 770 -7.40 -57.83 -42.39
C GLU A 770 -8.62 -58.65 -41.99
N GLU A 771 -9.63 -58.73 -42.87
CA GLU A 771 -10.84 -59.54 -42.67
C GLU A 771 -10.51 -61.02 -42.44
N ARG A 772 -9.35 -61.47 -42.92
CA ARG A 772 -8.83 -62.84 -42.79
C ARG A 772 -7.74 -62.98 -41.73
N GLY A 773 -7.50 -61.95 -40.92
CA GLY A 773 -6.51 -61.95 -39.85
C GLY A 773 -5.06 -62.09 -40.34
N MET A 774 -4.78 -61.63 -41.55
CA MET A 774 -3.45 -61.54 -42.17
C MET A 774 -3.05 -60.07 -42.33
N GLN A 775 -1.75 -59.78 -42.31
CA GLN A 775 -1.25 -58.46 -42.71
C GLN A 775 -1.21 -58.41 -44.23
N ALA A 776 -1.64 -57.30 -44.85
CA ALA A 776 -1.55 -57.17 -46.29
C ALA A 776 -0.09 -57.09 -46.76
N PRO A 777 0.23 -57.69 -47.92
CA PRO A 777 1.57 -57.58 -48.49
C PRO A 777 1.82 -56.15 -48.97
N GLN A 778 2.70 -55.44 -48.28
CA GLN A 778 3.08 -54.07 -48.62
C GLN A 778 4.37 -54.03 -49.45
N GLY A 779 4.57 -52.96 -50.23
CA GLY A 779 5.81 -52.68 -50.94
C GLY A 779 5.66 -52.52 -52.45
N GLU A 780 6.76 -52.11 -53.09
CA GLU A 780 6.83 -51.74 -54.51
C GLU A 780 6.38 -52.88 -55.44
N LYS A 781 6.71 -54.12 -55.11
CA LYS A 781 6.27 -55.30 -55.87
C LYS A 781 4.74 -55.44 -55.90
N THR A 782 4.06 -55.16 -54.78
CA THR A 782 2.58 -55.22 -54.73
C THR A 782 1.98 -54.12 -55.60
N ARG A 783 2.48 -52.88 -55.47
CA ARG A 783 2.07 -51.74 -56.30
C ARG A 783 2.24 -52.05 -57.79
N PHE A 784 3.41 -52.55 -58.19
CA PHE A 784 3.71 -52.91 -59.57
C PHE A 784 2.78 -54.01 -60.11
N THR A 785 2.52 -55.06 -59.34
CA THR A 785 1.59 -56.12 -59.74
C THR A 785 0.17 -55.56 -59.96
N ILE A 786 -0.33 -54.72 -59.05
CA ILE A 786 -1.66 -54.12 -59.19
C ILE A 786 -1.71 -53.18 -60.39
N ALA A 787 -0.69 -52.35 -60.60
CA ALA A 787 -0.60 -51.46 -61.76
C ALA A 787 -0.68 -52.25 -63.08
N ASN A 788 0.03 -53.38 -63.17
CA ASN A 788 -0.04 -54.26 -64.34
C ASN A 788 -1.42 -54.89 -64.54
N VAL A 789 -2.10 -55.29 -63.46
CA VAL A 789 -3.48 -55.82 -63.53
C VAL A 789 -4.42 -54.76 -64.10
N LEU A 790 -4.29 -53.50 -63.65
CA LEU A 790 -5.16 -52.39 -64.08
C LEU A 790 -4.95 -51.94 -65.53
N ARG A 791 -3.87 -52.37 -66.18
CA ARG A 791 -3.67 -52.15 -67.63
C ARG A 791 -4.61 -53.01 -68.49
N SER A 792 -5.04 -54.16 -67.98
CA SER A 792 -5.87 -55.13 -68.72
C SER A 792 -7.26 -55.34 -68.11
N HIS A 793 -7.49 -54.84 -66.90
CA HIS A 793 -8.71 -55.06 -66.14
C HIS A 793 -9.18 -53.75 -65.46
N SER A 794 -10.50 -53.59 -65.34
CA SER A 794 -11.09 -52.52 -64.52
C SER A 794 -10.77 -52.70 -63.03
N VAL A 795 -10.86 -51.62 -62.24
CA VAL A 795 -10.71 -51.67 -60.76
C VAL A 795 -11.70 -52.69 -60.16
N SER A 796 -12.93 -52.71 -60.63
CA SER A 796 -13.97 -53.67 -60.25
C SER A 796 -13.60 -55.13 -60.52
N GLN A 797 -12.84 -55.41 -61.57
CA GLN A 797 -12.31 -56.75 -61.86
C GLN A 797 -11.06 -57.06 -61.03
N ALA A 798 -10.18 -56.07 -60.82
CA ALA A 798 -9.04 -56.20 -59.92
C ALA A 798 -9.51 -56.57 -58.50
N TYR A 799 -10.60 -55.98 -58.01
CA TYR A 799 -11.24 -56.36 -56.75
C TYR A 799 -11.62 -57.85 -56.72
N SER A 800 -12.23 -58.37 -57.79
CA SER A 800 -12.55 -59.80 -57.88
C SER A 800 -11.29 -60.68 -57.82
N LEU A 801 -10.21 -60.27 -58.48
CA LEU A 801 -8.93 -60.98 -58.46
C LEU A 801 -8.30 -60.95 -57.07
N ILE A 802 -8.27 -59.78 -56.42
CA ILE A 802 -7.75 -59.57 -55.06
C ILE A 802 -8.50 -60.44 -54.06
N TRP A 803 -9.84 -60.36 -54.05
CA TRP A 803 -10.67 -61.13 -53.11
C TRP A 803 -10.45 -62.63 -53.27
N THR A 804 -10.37 -63.11 -54.52
CA THR A 804 -10.14 -64.52 -54.80
C THR A 804 -8.73 -64.96 -54.39
N ALA A 805 -7.72 -64.14 -54.66
CA ALA A 805 -6.35 -64.41 -54.25
C ALA A 805 -6.20 -64.45 -52.72
N ALA A 806 -6.87 -63.54 -52.00
CA ALA A 806 -6.92 -63.52 -50.54
C ALA A 806 -7.59 -64.78 -49.97
N ALA A 807 -8.70 -65.25 -50.57
CA ALA A 807 -9.35 -66.50 -50.18
C ALA A 807 -8.41 -67.72 -50.39
N GLN A 808 -7.73 -67.79 -51.52
CA GLN A 808 -6.76 -68.86 -51.80
C GLN A 808 -5.53 -68.83 -50.88
N ALA A 809 -5.12 -67.64 -50.43
CA ALA A 809 -4.05 -67.51 -49.44
C ALA A 809 -4.45 -68.08 -48.08
N VAL A 810 -5.71 -67.92 -47.67
CA VAL A 810 -6.25 -68.59 -46.45
C VAL A 810 -6.29 -70.10 -46.62
N ASP A 811 -6.71 -70.60 -47.78
CA ASP A 811 -6.65 -72.04 -48.06
C ASP A 811 -5.22 -72.58 -47.97
N TYR A 812 -4.24 -71.82 -48.48
CA TYR A 812 -2.82 -72.16 -48.39
C TYR A 812 -2.32 -72.13 -46.94
N LEU A 813 -2.71 -71.11 -46.16
CA LEU A 813 -2.43 -71.02 -44.73
C LEU A 813 -2.92 -72.26 -43.97
N VAL A 814 -4.17 -72.68 -44.22
CA VAL A 814 -4.79 -73.80 -43.52
C VAL A 814 -4.24 -75.16 -43.98
N ARG A 815 -4.13 -75.38 -45.29
CA ARG A 815 -3.71 -76.69 -45.85
C ARG A 815 -2.22 -76.96 -45.68
N SER A 816 -1.39 -75.94 -45.85
CA SER A 816 0.08 -76.08 -45.82
C SER A 816 0.70 -75.65 -44.48
N LYS A 817 -0.10 -75.14 -43.53
CA LYS A 817 0.34 -74.72 -42.18
C LYS A 817 1.53 -73.73 -42.20
N VAL A 818 1.56 -72.85 -43.20
CA VAL A 818 2.62 -71.83 -43.34
C VAL A 818 2.41 -70.65 -42.39
N PRO A 819 3.42 -69.82 -42.08
CA PRO A 819 3.23 -68.58 -41.34
C PRO A 819 2.27 -67.60 -42.05
N LYS A 820 1.52 -66.80 -41.29
CA LYS A 820 0.59 -65.79 -41.83
C LYS A 820 1.25 -64.82 -42.80
N ALA A 821 2.48 -64.39 -42.52
CA ALA A 821 3.25 -63.52 -43.41
C ALA A 821 3.56 -64.19 -44.76
N GLN A 822 3.88 -65.49 -44.76
CA GLN A 822 4.11 -66.24 -46.00
C GLN A 822 2.81 -66.42 -46.81
N ALA A 823 1.69 -66.67 -46.14
CA ALA A 823 0.39 -66.73 -46.78
C ALA A 823 -0.01 -65.38 -47.40
N ALA A 824 0.16 -64.28 -46.66
CA ALA A 824 -0.08 -62.92 -47.15
C ALA A 824 0.74 -62.57 -48.40
N ASN A 825 2.05 -62.87 -48.39
CA ASN A 825 2.93 -62.64 -49.53
C ASN A 825 2.52 -63.45 -50.78
N SER A 826 1.84 -64.58 -50.60
CA SER A 826 1.33 -65.38 -51.71
C SER A 826 0.15 -64.72 -52.46
N ILE A 827 -0.54 -63.76 -51.84
CA ILE A 827 -1.68 -63.06 -52.44
C ILE A 827 -1.25 -62.35 -53.73
N VAL A 828 -0.13 -61.61 -53.69
CA VAL A 828 0.39 -60.84 -54.84
C VAL A 828 0.69 -61.75 -56.03
N GLY A 829 1.40 -62.86 -55.81
CA GLY A 829 1.73 -63.82 -56.87
C GLY A 829 0.48 -64.48 -57.47
N ARG A 830 -0.55 -64.72 -56.65
CA ARG A 830 -1.84 -65.27 -57.10
C ARG A 830 -2.66 -64.27 -57.90
N ILE A 831 -2.63 -62.99 -57.54
CA ILE A 831 -3.24 -61.90 -58.32
C ILE A 831 -2.64 -61.90 -59.73
N GLN A 832 -1.31 -61.82 -59.82
CA GLN A 832 -0.58 -61.77 -61.10
C GLN A 832 -0.90 -62.99 -61.97
N THR A 833 -0.67 -64.21 -61.44
CA THR A 833 -0.87 -65.46 -62.20
C THR A 833 -2.30 -65.59 -62.72
N ARG A 834 -3.29 -65.15 -61.93
CA ARG A 834 -4.70 -65.23 -62.31
C ARG A 834 -5.07 -64.18 -63.36
N SER A 835 -4.50 -62.98 -63.26
CA SER A 835 -4.62 -61.92 -64.27
C SER A 835 -4.05 -62.39 -65.61
N ASP A 836 -2.80 -62.88 -65.61
CA ASP A 836 -2.10 -63.34 -66.81
C ASP A 836 -2.88 -64.47 -67.51
N ARG A 837 -3.39 -65.42 -66.72
CA ARG A 837 -4.21 -66.51 -67.24
C ARG A 837 -5.53 -66.03 -67.81
N ALA A 838 -6.18 -65.05 -67.17
CA ALA A 838 -7.42 -64.50 -67.68
C ALA A 838 -7.23 -63.79 -69.02
N VAL A 839 -6.12 -63.06 -69.18
CA VAL A 839 -5.75 -62.42 -70.45
C VAL A 839 -5.40 -63.47 -71.52
N ALA A 840 -4.52 -64.43 -71.21
CA ALA A 840 -4.03 -65.42 -72.17
C ALA A 840 -5.12 -66.38 -72.67
N GLU A 841 -6.06 -66.77 -71.82
CA GLU A 841 -7.13 -67.71 -72.15
C GLU A 841 -8.48 -67.01 -72.44
N GLY A 842 -8.55 -65.68 -72.42
CA GLY A 842 -9.76 -64.91 -72.67
C GLY A 842 -10.88 -65.12 -71.64
N TRP A 843 -10.53 -65.34 -70.37
CA TRP A 843 -11.53 -65.57 -69.31
C TRP A 843 -12.25 -64.29 -68.93
N ALA A 844 -13.58 -64.36 -68.85
CA ALA A 844 -14.38 -63.27 -68.31
C ALA A 844 -14.18 -63.13 -66.79
N VAL A 845 -13.44 -62.11 -66.36
CA VAL A 845 -13.28 -61.76 -64.93
C VAL A 845 -14.54 -61.04 -64.45
N LYS A 846 -15.14 -61.57 -63.38
CA LYS A 846 -16.34 -60.98 -62.75
C LYS A 846 -16.03 -59.60 -62.18
N ARG A 847 -16.95 -58.66 -62.36
CA ARG A 847 -16.92 -57.32 -61.76
C ARG A 847 -17.49 -57.37 -60.34
N PHE A 848 -16.78 -56.78 -59.38
CA PHE A 848 -17.24 -56.59 -58.00
C PHE A 848 -17.69 -55.15 -57.77
N SER A 849 -18.70 -54.94 -56.91
CA SER A 849 -19.08 -53.61 -56.46
C SER A 849 -18.14 -53.11 -55.36
N ARG A 850 -18.09 -51.80 -55.14
CA ARG A 850 -17.44 -51.24 -53.94
C ARG A 850 -18.08 -51.77 -52.66
N SER A 851 -17.26 -51.92 -51.63
CA SER A 851 -17.75 -52.27 -50.30
C SER A 851 -18.37 -51.03 -49.65
N PRO A 852 -19.53 -51.12 -48.99
CA PRO A 852 -20.08 -50.01 -48.21
C PRO A 852 -19.13 -49.52 -47.09
N LYS A 853 -18.17 -50.35 -46.67
CA LYS A 853 -17.15 -50.00 -45.67
C LYS A 853 -16.01 -49.13 -46.21
N TYR A 854 -15.82 -49.11 -47.53
CA TYR A 854 -14.79 -48.34 -48.22
C TYR A 854 -15.47 -47.55 -49.33
N PRO A 855 -16.15 -46.45 -48.96
CA PRO A 855 -16.89 -45.64 -49.91
C PRO A 855 -15.94 -44.99 -50.91
N ARG A 856 -16.49 -44.60 -52.06
CA ARG A 856 -15.77 -43.84 -53.08
C ARG A 856 -15.22 -42.55 -52.46
N THR A 857 -13.98 -42.21 -52.78
CA THR A 857 -13.31 -41.04 -52.19
C THR A 857 -13.65 -39.75 -52.96
N GLN A 858 -13.43 -38.59 -52.33
CA GLN A 858 -13.64 -37.30 -52.98
C GLN A 858 -12.71 -37.11 -54.18
N MET A 859 -11.47 -37.58 -54.11
CA MET A 859 -10.54 -37.58 -55.24
C MET A 859 -11.07 -38.41 -56.42
N SER A 860 -11.71 -39.56 -56.16
CA SER A 860 -12.36 -40.34 -57.21
C SER A 860 -13.51 -39.59 -57.87
N HIS A 861 -14.33 -38.88 -57.08
CA HIS A 861 -15.38 -38.01 -57.61
C HIS A 861 -14.78 -36.89 -58.47
N THR A 862 -13.73 -36.23 -57.99
CA THR A 862 -13.06 -35.16 -58.73
C THR A 862 -12.45 -35.65 -60.05
N LEU A 863 -11.68 -36.74 -60.04
CA LEU A 863 -11.05 -37.26 -61.26
C LEU A 863 -12.09 -37.73 -62.29
N PHE A 864 -13.02 -38.60 -61.90
CA PHE A 864 -13.89 -39.28 -62.86
C PHE A 864 -15.20 -38.56 -63.14
N ASP A 865 -15.79 -37.85 -62.17
CA ASP A 865 -17.07 -37.15 -62.38
C ASP A 865 -16.82 -35.73 -62.90
N PHE A 866 -15.78 -35.06 -62.40
CA PHE A 866 -15.54 -33.65 -62.70
C PHE A 866 -14.61 -33.42 -63.87
N PHE A 867 -13.39 -33.96 -63.82
CA PHE A 867 -12.43 -33.80 -64.92
C PHE A 867 -12.82 -34.65 -66.13
N LEU A 868 -12.97 -35.97 -65.94
CA LEU A 868 -13.20 -36.90 -67.05
C LEU A 868 -14.68 -37.00 -67.47
N ARG A 869 -15.62 -36.63 -66.60
CA ARG A 869 -17.08 -36.70 -66.84
C ARG A 869 -17.59 -38.08 -67.26
N ILE A 870 -16.94 -39.14 -66.78
CA ILE A 870 -17.31 -40.53 -67.06
C ILE A 870 -18.07 -41.18 -65.91
N GLY A 871 -18.17 -40.51 -64.75
CA GLY A 871 -18.92 -41.05 -63.64
C GLY A 871 -18.24 -42.28 -63.03
N ASP A 872 -19.05 -43.25 -62.62
CA ASP A 872 -18.59 -44.52 -62.08
C ASP A 872 -18.00 -45.49 -63.12
N ARG A 873 -17.99 -45.11 -64.41
CA ARG A 873 -17.35 -45.90 -65.47
C ARG A 873 -15.86 -46.09 -65.20
N GLY A 874 -15.19 -45.12 -64.56
CA GLY A 874 -13.79 -45.25 -64.15
C GLY A 874 -13.51 -46.44 -63.22
N PHE A 875 -14.52 -46.98 -62.54
CA PHE A 875 -14.40 -48.16 -61.69
C PHE A 875 -14.71 -49.47 -62.44
N HIS A 876 -15.64 -49.44 -63.40
CA HIS A 876 -16.19 -50.63 -64.04
C HIS A 876 -15.61 -50.95 -65.42
N GLU A 877 -15.02 -49.96 -66.09
CA GLU A 877 -14.39 -50.08 -67.40
C GLU A 877 -12.87 -50.14 -67.28
N SER A 878 -12.21 -50.70 -68.29
CA SER A 878 -10.75 -50.73 -68.30
C SER A 878 -10.22 -49.30 -68.47
N LEU A 879 -9.13 -48.95 -67.78
CA LEU A 879 -8.50 -47.63 -67.94
C LEU A 879 -8.03 -47.39 -69.39
N ALA A 880 -7.75 -48.46 -70.15
CA ALA A 880 -7.41 -48.38 -71.58
C ALA A 880 -8.60 -48.06 -72.49
N GLU A 881 -9.85 -48.17 -72.00
CA GLU A 881 -11.07 -47.86 -72.75
C GLU A 881 -11.54 -46.41 -72.53
N ILE A 882 -10.90 -45.67 -71.61
CA ILE A 882 -11.24 -44.29 -71.26
C ILE A 882 -10.55 -43.33 -72.24
N ILE A 883 -11.32 -42.40 -72.81
CA ILE A 883 -10.82 -41.36 -73.72
C ILE A 883 -10.75 -40.02 -72.97
N LEU A 884 -9.60 -39.35 -73.07
CA LEU A 884 -9.36 -38.01 -72.53
C LEU A 884 -10.08 -36.94 -73.37
N PRO A 885 -10.33 -35.73 -72.83
CA PRO A 885 -11.04 -34.66 -73.55
C PRO A 885 -10.42 -34.23 -74.89
N ASN A 886 -9.11 -34.39 -75.07
CA ASN A 886 -8.40 -34.12 -76.32
C ASN A 886 -8.53 -35.25 -77.37
N GLY A 887 -9.23 -36.35 -77.04
CA GLY A 887 -9.43 -37.52 -77.90
C GLY A 887 -8.35 -38.59 -77.79
N SER A 888 -7.30 -38.42 -76.97
CA SER A 888 -6.32 -39.48 -76.74
C SER A 888 -6.83 -40.54 -75.74
N SER A 889 -6.37 -41.77 -75.87
CA SER A 889 -6.66 -42.82 -74.88
C SER A 889 -5.94 -42.52 -73.56
N LEU A 890 -6.58 -42.82 -72.42
CA LEU A 890 -6.01 -42.67 -71.09
C LEU A 890 -4.86 -43.66 -70.85
N LEU A 891 -4.96 -44.89 -71.36
CA LEU A 891 -3.83 -45.81 -71.45
C LEU A 891 -3.73 -46.36 -72.88
N PRO A 892 -2.51 -46.57 -73.42
CA PRO A 892 -2.35 -47.28 -74.68
C PRO A 892 -2.87 -48.73 -74.56
N PRO A 893 -3.46 -49.30 -75.63
CA PRO A 893 -3.90 -50.69 -75.61
C PRO A 893 -2.72 -51.64 -75.34
N ALA A 894 -2.98 -52.72 -74.58
CA ALA A 894 -1.99 -53.68 -74.08
C ALA A 894 -1.12 -54.34 -75.18
N ASP A 895 -1.51 -54.21 -76.44
CA ASP A 895 -0.90 -54.84 -77.62
C ASP A 895 0.29 -54.02 -78.18
N ALA A 896 0.54 -52.82 -77.67
CA ALA A 896 1.71 -52.01 -78.02
C ALA A 896 2.93 -52.49 -77.21
N GLY A 897 3.60 -53.55 -77.70
CA GLY A 897 4.77 -54.19 -77.09
C GLY A 897 6.00 -53.29 -76.90
N GLY A 898 5.97 -52.45 -75.88
CA GLY A 898 7.11 -51.66 -75.39
C GLY A 898 7.34 -51.93 -73.90
N SER A 899 8.57 -52.30 -73.55
CA SER A 899 9.06 -52.32 -72.18
C SER A 899 9.15 -50.90 -71.64
N TRP A 900 8.12 -50.44 -70.93
CA TRP A 900 8.10 -49.14 -70.25
C TRP A 900 8.25 -49.39 -68.75
N LEU A 901 9.48 -49.30 -68.25
CA LEU A 901 9.92 -49.01 -66.87
C LEU A 901 11.39 -49.44 -66.69
N SER A 902 12.30 -48.69 -67.31
CA SER A 902 13.67 -48.53 -66.81
C SER A 902 13.95 -47.04 -66.70
N GLU A 903 13.47 -46.44 -65.61
CA GLU A 903 14.13 -45.38 -64.85
C GLU A 903 13.46 -45.27 -63.48
#